data_AF-A0AA38HXW6-F1
#
_entry.id   AF-A0AA38HXW6-F1
#
_cell.length_a   1.000
_cell.length_b   1.000
_cell.length_c   1.000
_cell.angle_alpha   90.00
_cell.angle_beta   90.00
_cell.angle_gamma   90.00
#
_symmetry.space_group_name_H-M   'P 1'
#
loop_
_entity.id
_entity.type
_entity.pdbx_description
1 polymer ?
#
loop_
_entity_poly.entity_id
_entity_poly.type
_entity_poly.pdbx_seq_one_letter_code
_entity_poly.pdbx_strand_id
1 'polypeptide(L)'
;MMLLTLEFTPADILHAIKKRILCIADENLPTSLDKSQTPANKIIRLDFRDYFEIEESSNCDNDFLEVRDGMHGYNTLLEKKFCGINEFPPIIQSSDRYLWIHFKSDENIEYRGFRAVFEYVDRPPGFPSPDKPLCQVKKENAEEGKISKSDDIPEEVRNFTERYRVATDCVWAITVKPNQKIQLQFEKFELDKPNECDNNFVQVFMNNTDMPNMEKKFCGSMADTVLSKKNVMFVRFFAVYNSTNKTHFEANYTAYRDIDKQSSDSGKDSCTEDEFSCEDATCISKKLRCNGVYNCRFRWDEDNCQSAQTLSLNDDHIIVIMVIFSLILAGMCFTFIFNCIKKLIRDHQTIQNHRHQDKNGTLVEVITFYGGEILKFSRDAFLALWKAPPNLRLFEIIHRVIVCALFIQHTLGCFDTEVNVLLKVKLAIACGNLTFAVIGNENYRHYVIVGQAINDVKSAERISVSGDVVIAPSAWGHLAEDNYEVTFGPEGHVKVWNCIYFPNQSAWKEYYADKSPVAHSLCVKHLEHRNQLHEKRRIDDATTDSKITEAFVASLPQRTSVKQASTRWIPNDLNPFIVRPVQSQVEEKQPIEYLTEMRQVTIQFINIVPTTSQESKLIPMVNKAFQTVCKIVSKMHGVVNKVSLFDKDCMILVLFGLRGIEHEVESQNALKWAFAIRKSIKKLTTVKCVNELLMEMKF
;
A
#
# COMPACT_ATOMS: atom_id res chain seq x y z
N MET A 1 20.71 -23.53 15.56
CA MET A 1 20.11 -22.67 14.52
C MET A 1 18.73 -22.27 15.01
N MET A 2 18.37 -21.00 14.86
CA MET A 2 17.05 -20.50 15.24
C MET A 2 16.44 -19.80 14.03
N LEU A 3 15.20 -20.16 13.73
CA LEU A 3 14.36 -19.48 12.77
C LEU A 3 13.27 -18.73 13.55
N LEU A 4 13.13 -17.47 13.22
CA LEU A 4 12.15 -16.59 13.83
C LEU A 4 11.19 -16.14 12.74
N THR A 5 9.91 -16.46 12.85
CA THR A 5 8.86 -16.07 11.90
C THR A 5 7.85 -15.18 12.59
N LEU A 6 7.45 -14.11 11.92
CA LEU A 6 6.40 -13.23 12.39
C LEU A 6 5.07 -13.74 11.85
N GLU A 7 4.11 -14.00 12.73
CA GLU A 7 2.80 -14.46 12.31
C GLU A 7 1.69 -13.71 13.05
N PHE A 8 0.67 -13.36 12.28
CA PHE A 8 -0.55 -12.77 12.78
C PHE A 8 -1.36 -13.84 13.54
N THR A 9 -2.00 -13.48 14.65
CA THR A 9 -2.91 -14.37 15.37
C THR A 9 -4.16 -14.65 14.52
N PRO A 10 -4.61 -15.92 14.35
CA PRO A 10 -5.78 -16.25 13.52
C PRO A 10 -7.07 -15.53 13.91
N ALA A 11 -7.21 -15.12 15.17
CA ALA A 11 -8.34 -14.34 15.66
C ALA A 11 -8.34 -12.89 15.16
N ASP A 12 -7.17 -12.33 14.85
CA ASP A 12 -6.99 -10.94 14.42
C ASP A 12 -6.61 -10.83 12.92
N ILE A 13 -6.29 -11.96 12.28
CA ILE A 13 -6.01 -12.10 10.84
C ILE A 13 -7.18 -11.62 9.97
N LEU A 14 -8.41 -11.68 10.49
CA LEU A 14 -9.60 -11.21 9.77
C LEU A 14 -9.62 -9.67 9.59
N HIS A 15 -8.74 -8.93 10.28
CA HIS A 15 -8.72 -7.47 10.22
C HIS A 15 -7.53 -6.88 9.44
N ALA A 16 -6.44 -7.63 9.22
CA ALA A 16 -5.16 -7.09 8.74
C ALA A 16 -4.61 -7.67 7.43
N ILE A 17 -5.16 -8.76 6.87
CA ILE A 17 -4.76 -9.22 5.53
C ILE A 17 -5.55 -8.44 4.47
N LYS A 18 -5.24 -7.14 4.40
CA LYS A 18 -5.63 -6.22 3.33
C LYS A 18 -4.47 -6.09 2.36
N LYS A 19 -4.43 -6.91 1.30
CA LYS A 19 -3.55 -6.64 0.16
C LYS A 19 -4.16 -7.16 -1.15
N ARG A 20 -4.86 -6.24 -1.83
CA ARG A 20 -5.08 -6.15 -3.28
C ARG A 20 -4.65 -7.39 -4.07
N ILE A 21 -5.59 -8.32 -4.24
CA ILE A 21 -5.60 -9.16 -5.44
C ILE A 21 -6.12 -8.28 -6.57
N LEU A 22 -5.21 -7.85 -7.44
CA LEU A 22 -5.57 -7.37 -8.76
C LEU A 22 -6.17 -8.58 -9.50
N CYS A 23 -7.49 -8.66 -9.56
CA CYS A 23 -8.11 -9.54 -10.54
C CYS A 23 -7.65 -9.08 -11.92
N ILE A 24 -7.04 -10.00 -12.67
CA ILE A 24 -6.77 -9.84 -14.08
C ILE A 24 -8.14 -9.83 -14.77
N ALA A 25 -8.76 -8.66 -14.81
CA ALA A 25 -9.50 -8.25 -15.98
C ALA A 25 -8.43 -7.81 -16.97
N ASP A 26 -8.35 -8.52 -18.09
CA ASP A 26 -7.54 -8.20 -19.27
C ASP A 26 -7.21 -6.69 -19.38
N GLU A 27 -5.93 -6.34 -19.48
CA GLU A 27 -5.43 -4.95 -19.65
C GLU A 27 -5.85 -4.30 -20.99
N ASN A 28 -6.91 -4.80 -21.61
CA ASN A 28 -7.59 -4.21 -22.75
C ASN A 28 -9.00 -3.72 -22.40
N LEU A 29 -9.34 -3.49 -21.12
CA LEU A 29 -10.43 -2.56 -20.80
C LEU A 29 -9.84 -1.16 -20.61
N PRO A 30 -9.88 -0.30 -21.65
CA PRO A 30 -9.46 1.07 -21.46
C PRO A 30 -10.47 1.74 -20.52
N THR A 31 -9.98 2.28 -19.41
CA THR A 31 -10.72 3.17 -18.50
C THR A 31 -11.15 4.50 -19.15
N SER A 32 -10.96 4.61 -20.46
CA SER A 32 -11.72 5.44 -21.38
C SER A 32 -11.74 4.70 -22.71
N LEU A 33 -12.88 4.14 -23.14
CA LEU A 33 -13.04 3.69 -24.54
C LEU A 33 -12.47 4.79 -25.44
N ASP A 34 -11.42 4.45 -26.19
CA ASP A 34 -10.81 5.35 -27.16
C ASP A 34 -11.93 5.83 -28.08
N LYS A 35 -12.23 7.14 -28.04
CA LYS A 35 -13.43 7.76 -28.64
C LYS A 35 -13.50 7.58 -30.16
N SER A 36 -12.45 7.00 -30.76
CA SER A 36 -12.26 6.74 -32.18
C SER A 36 -12.86 5.41 -32.70
N GLN A 37 -13.22 4.45 -31.84
CA GLN A 37 -13.57 3.08 -32.28
C GLN A 37 -15.00 2.57 -31.96
N THR A 38 -15.91 3.41 -31.42
CA THR A 38 -17.29 2.94 -31.18
C THR A 38 -18.12 2.98 -32.46
N PRO A 39 -18.64 1.82 -32.94
CA PRO A 39 -19.52 1.81 -34.12
C PRO A 39 -20.83 2.55 -33.82
N ALA A 40 -21.13 3.56 -34.65
CA ALA A 40 -22.39 4.29 -34.57
C ALA A 40 -23.59 3.36 -34.80
N ASN A 41 -24.73 3.67 -34.16
CA ASN A 41 -25.99 2.95 -34.25
C ASN A 41 -25.95 1.48 -33.75
N LYS A 42 -24.97 1.14 -32.89
CA LYS A 42 -24.91 -0.16 -32.21
C LYS A 42 -25.09 -0.01 -30.71
N ILE A 43 -25.58 -1.06 -30.09
CA ILE A 43 -25.70 -1.20 -28.64
C ILE A 43 -24.74 -2.28 -28.14
N ILE A 44 -24.40 -2.24 -26.87
CA ILE A 44 -23.50 -3.21 -26.23
C ILE A 44 -24.36 -4.28 -25.56
N ARG A 45 -24.09 -5.54 -25.90
CA ARG A 45 -24.60 -6.72 -25.19
C ARG A 45 -23.47 -7.29 -24.33
N LEU A 46 -23.64 -7.27 -23.02
CA LEU A 46 -22.69 -7.76 -22.01
C LEU A 46 -23.16 -9.11 -21.47
N ASP A 47 -22.28 -10.10 -21.52
CA ASP A 47 -22.55 -11.49 -21.19
C ASP A 47 -21.49 -12.01 -20.22
N PHE A 48 -21.90 -12.45 -19.02
CA PHE A 48 -21.00 -13.05 -18.05
C PHE A 48 -20.77 -14.52 -18.41
N ARG A 49 -19.54 -15.01 -18.31
CA ARG A 49 -19.17 -16.39 -18.72
C ARG A 49 -18.31 -17.08 -17.69
N ASP A 50 -18.36 -18.41 -17.71
CA ASP A 50 -17.55 -19.35 -16.95
C ASP A 50 -17.74 -19.31 -15.42
N TYR A 51 -17.51 -18.16 -14.77
CA TYR A 51 -17.63 -18.00 -13.33
C TYR A 51 -18.06 -16.57 -12.96
N PHE A 52 -18.88 -16.49 -11.92
CA PHE A 52 -19.28 -15.26 -11.24
C PHE A 52 -19.32 -15.58 -9.74
N GLU A 53 -18.20 -15.35 -9.08
CA GLU A 53 -17.99 -15.64 -7.65
C GLU A 53 -17.55 -14.33 -6.98
N ILE A 54 -18.51 -13.58 -6.45
CA ILE A 54 -18.30 -12.32 -5.70
C ILE A 54 -18.82 -12.52 -4.28
N GLU A 55 -18.26 -11.85 -3.27
CA GLU A 55 -18.73 -11.98 -1.89
C GLU A 55 -20.21 -11.65 -1.75
N GLU A 56 -20.97 -12.54 -1.10
CA GLU A 56 -22.37 -12.29 -0.78
C GLU A 56 -22.48 -11.47 0.51
N SER A 57 -23.14 -10.32 0.44
CA SER A 57 -23.47 -9.50 1.60
C SER A 57 -24.91 -9.00 1.52
N SER A 58 -25.49 -8.63 2.67
CA SER A 58 -26.82 -8.00 2.67
C SER A 58 -26.78 -6.70 1.86
N ASN A 59 -27.55 -6.63 0.77
CA ASN A 59 -27.58 -5.54 -0.21
C ASN A 59 -26.30 -5.32 -1.06
N CYS A 60 -25.36 -6.27 -1.08
CA CYS A 60 -24.12 -6.16 -1.87
C CYS A 60 -23.33 -4.89 -1.53
N ASP A 61 -23.03 -4.66 -0.24
CA ASP A 61 -22.33 -3.47 0.24
C ASP A 61 -20.82 -3.67 0.43
N ASN A 62 -20.40 -4.93 0.59
CA ASN A 62 -18.99 -5.34 0.66
C ASN A 62 -18.39 -5.36 -0.76
N ASP A 63 -18.40 -6.53 -1.41
CA ASP A 63 -18.11 -6.67 -2.83
C ASP A 63 -19.36 -6.55 -3.71
N PHE A 64 -19.24 -5.80 -4.79
CA PHE A 64 -20.29 -5.75 -5.80
C PHE A 64 -19.79 -5.34 -7.18
N LEU A 65 -20.53 -5.81 -8.18
CA LEU A 65 -20.46 -5.31 -9.55
C LEU A 65 -21.71 -4.49 -9.86
N GLU A 66 -21.54 -3.29 -10.39
CA GLU A 66 -22.62 -2.48 -10.93
C GLU A 66 -22.41 -2.15 -12.41
N VAL A 67 -23.50 -2.16 -13.17
CA VAL A 67 -23.51 -1.87 -14.61
C VAL A 67 -24.55 -0.79 -14.88
N ARG A 68 -24.12 0.32 -15.50
CA ARG A 68 -24.93 1.51 -15.75
C ARG A 68 -25.04 1.81 -17.24
N ASP A 69 -26.20 2.36 -17.62
CA ASP A 69 -26.57 2.66 -19.00
C ASP A 69 -26.04 4.02 -19.46
N GLY A 70 -24.81 4.04 -19.96
CA GLY A 70 -24.17 5.24 -20.48
C GLY A 70 -22.66 5.26 -20.25
N MET A 71 -22.04 6.41 -20.47
CA MET A 71 -20.58 6.58 -20.42
C MET A 71 -20.05 6.94 -19.02
N HIS A 72 -20.92 7.36 -18.10
CA HIS A 72 -20.52 7.94 -16.82
C HIS A 72 -21.12 7.18 -15.63
N GLY A 73 -20.40 7.19 -14.49
CA GLY A 73 -20.86 6.52 -13.26
C GLY A 73 -22.12 7.11 -12.62
N TYR A 74 -22.59 8.27 -13.05
CA TYR A 74 -23.88 8.83 -12.65
C TYR A 74 -25.08 8.33 -13.48
N ASN A 75 -24.83 7.58 -14.56
CA ASN A 75 -25.89 7.07 -15.42
C ASN A 75 -26.79 6.05 -14.68
N THR A 76 -27.97 5.79 -15.23
CA THR A 76 -28.96 4.89 -14.62
C THR A 76 -28.39 3.49 -14.42
N LEU A 77 -28.57 2.93 -13.23
CA LEU A 77 -28.24 1.52 -12.97
C LEU A 77 -29.24 0.65 -13.74
N LEU A 78 -28.74 -0.25 -14.59
CA LEU A 78 -29.60 -1.06 -15.47
C LEU A 78 -30.44 -2.08 -14.71
N GLU A 79 -29.88 -2.63 -13.63
CA GLU A 79 -30.56 -3.61 -12.78
C GLU A 79 -30.28 -3.31 -11.30
N LYS A 80 -29.56 -4.19 -10.63
CA LYS A 80 -29.10 -4.06 -9.25
C LYS A 80 -27.59 -4.22 -9.18
N LYS A 81 -27.03 -4.03 -7.99
CA LYS A 81 -25.70 -4.51 -7.68
C LYS A 81 -25.69 -6.04 -7.70
N PHE A 82 -24.70 -6.64 -8.34
CA PHE A 82 -24.50 -8.08 -8.38
C PHE A 82 -23.44 -8.49 -7.37
N CYS A 83 -23.78 -9.47 -6.54
CA CYS A 83 -22.87 -10.10 -5.58
C CYS A 83 -23.33 -11.54 -5.29
N GLY A 84 -22.48 -12.33 -4.64
CA GLY A 84 -22.74 -13.72 -4.33
C GLY A 84 -22.24 -14.72 -5.38
N ILE A 85 -22.23 -15.99 -4.98
CA ILE A 85 -21.73 -17.13 -5.79
C ILE A 85 -22.85 -17.87 -6.52
N ASN A 86 -24.09 -17.70 -6.08
CA ASN A 86 -25.26 -18.42 -6.60
C ASN A 86 -26.07 -17.59 -7.61
N GLU A 87 -25.79 -16.29 -7.72
CA GLU A 87 -26.53 -15.37 -8.57
C GLU A 87 -25.66 -14.94 -9.76
N PHE A 88 -25.82 -15.65 -10.87
CA PHE A 88 -25.15 -15.32 -12.12
C PHE A 88 -25.92 -14.19 -12.84
N PRO A 89 -25.29 -13.05 -13.18
CA PRO A 89 -26.01 -11.95 -13.82
C PRO A 89 -26.59 -12.36 -15.18
N PRO A 90 -27.78 -11.85 -15.55
CA PRO A 90 -28.35 -12.06 -16.87
C PRO A 90 -27.53 -11.32 -17.94
N ILE A 91 -27.85 -11.58 -19.20
CA ILE A 91 -27.29 -10.82 -20.32
C ILE A 91 -27.83 -9.38 -20.24
N ILE A 92 -26.92 -8.41 -20.10
CA ILE A 92 -27.24 -6.99 -19.98
C ILE A 92 -27.12 -6.33 -21.35
N GLN A 93 -28.09 -5.48 -21.70
CA GLN A 93 -28.10 -4.74 -22.95
C GLN A 93 -28.21 -3.24 -22.68
N SER A 94 -27.34 -2.45 -23.31
CA SER A 94 -27.37 -0.99 -23.20
C SER A 94 -28.44 -0.34 -24.08
N SER A 95 -28.86 0.87 -23.72
CA SER A 95 -29.74 1.70 -24.58
C SER A 95 -28.96 2.48 -25.63
N ASP A 96 -27.68 2.74 -25.38
CA ASP A 96 -26.78 3.49 -26.27
C ASP A 96 -25.45 2.73 -26.49
N ARG A 97 -24.53 3.28 -27.26
CA ARG A 97 -23.23 2.66 -27.57
C ARG A 97 -22.21 2.64 -26.43
N TYR A 98 -22.65 2.95 -25.20
CA TYR A 98 -21.81 3.06 -24.02
C TYR A 98 -22.41 2.29 -22.84
N LEU A 99 -21.54 1.58 -22.11
CA LEU A 99 -21.83 1.02 -20.80
C LEU A 99 -20.73 1.46 -19.85
N TRP A 100 -21.13 1.73 -18.61
CA TRP A 100 -20.21 2.00 -17.52
C TRP A 100 -20.29 0.83 -16.54
N ILE A 101 -19.14 0.22 -16.26
CA ILE A 101 -19.03 -0.96 -15.41
C ILE A 101 -18.10 -0.60 -14.25
N HIS A 102 -18.52 -0.87 -13.03
CA HIS A 102 -17.72 -0.65 -11.84
C HIS A 102 -17.78 -1.84 -10.91
N PHE A 103 -16.61 -2.40 -10.66
CA PHE A 103 -16.41 -3.42 -9.63
C PHE A 103 -15.76 -2.75 -8.42
N LYS A 104 -16.43 -2.87 -7.27
CA LYS A 104 -15.89 -2.45 -5.99
C LYS A 104 -15.76 -3.70 -5.13
N SER A 105 -14.56 -3.93 -4.61
CA SER A 105 -14.34 -4.91 -3.56
C SER A 105 -13.98 -4.23 -2.25
N ASP A 106 -14.30 -4.86 -1.14
CA ASP A 106 -13.71 -4.53 0.14
C ASP A 106 -12.51 -5.45 0.43
N GLU A 107 -12.10 -5.58 1.68
CA GLU A 107 -11.00 -6.48 2.04
C GLU A 107 -11.45 -7.68 2.88
N ASN A 108 -12.76 -7.94 2.92
CA ASN A 108 -13.37 -9.10 3.55
C ASN A 108 -13.68 -10.15 2.47
N ILE A 109 -13.51 -11.44 2.80
CA ILE A 109 -13.93 -12.61 2.01
C ILE A 109 -13.65 -12.52 0.49
N GLU A 110 -12.49 -13.02 0.06
CA GLU A 110 -12.12 -13.03 -1.36
C GLU A 110 -12.69 -14.25 -2.12
N TYR A 111 -13.32 -14.00 -3.29
CA TYR A 111 -13.77 -15.03 -4.25
C TYR A 111 -13.07 -14.87 -5.61
N ARG A 112 -13.31 -15.77 -6.58
CA ARG A 112 -12.61 -15.77 -7.89
C ARG A 112 -12.90 -14.54 -8.78
N GLY A 113 -13.91 -13.75 -8.47
CA GLY A 113 -14.37 -12.64 -9.29
C GLY A 113 -15.28 -13.11 -10.42
N PHE A 114 -15.22 -12.43 -11.56
CA PHE A 114 -16.09 -12.72 -12.70
C PHE A 114 -15.36 -12.61 -14.03
N ARG A 115 -15.91 -13.24 -15.07
CA ARG A 115 -15.52 -13.02 -16.45
C ARG A 115 -16.70 -12.52 -17.26
N ALA A 116 -16.51 -11.43 -18.00
CA ALA A 116 -17.53 -10.85 -18.87
C ALA A 116 -16.99 -10.70 -20.30
N VAL A 117 -17.88 -10.86 -21.27
CA VAL A 117 -17.63 -10.68 -22.70
C VAL A 117 -18.67 -9.71 -23.23
N PHE A 118 -18.25 -8.74 -24.04
CA PHE A 118 -19.18 -7.80 -24.66
C PHE A 118 -19.14 -7.92 -26.18
N GLU A 119 -20.26 -7.61 -26.82
CA GLU A 119 -20.36 -7.51 -28.28
C GLU A 119 -21.25 -6.34 -28.70
N TYR A 120 -21.00 -5.82 -29.90
CA TYR A 120 -21.83 -4.77 -30.50
C TYR A 120 -22.94 -5.38 -31.35
N VAL A 121 -24.19 -5.17 -30.95
CA VAL A 121 -25.39 -5.67 -31.62
C VAL A 121 -26.12 -4.52 -32.31
N ASP A 122 -26.79 -4.82 -33.42
CA ASP A 122 -27.63 -3.84 -34.10
C ASP A 122 -28.85 -3.48 -33.23
N ARG A 123 -29.21 -2.19 -33.20
CA ARG A 123 -30.31 -1.69 -32.36
C ARG A 123 -31.66 -2.32 -32.79
N PRO A 124 -32.45 -2.92 -31.88
CA PRO A 124 -33.73 -3.52 -32.24
C PRO A 124 -34.75 -2.49 -32.75
N PRO A 125 -35.61 -2.85 -33.72
CA PRO A 125 -36.68 -1.97 -34.20
C PRO A 125 -37.70 -1.71 -33.08
N GLY A 126 -37.81 -0.46 -32.63
CA GLY A 126 -38.73 -0.03 -31.55
C GLY A 126 -38.08 0.80 -30.44
N PHE A 127 -36.74 0.84 -30.36
CA PHE A 127 -36.02 1.76 -29.49
C PHE A 127 -35.91 3.16 -30.13
N PRO A 128 -36.08 4.26 -29.37
CA PRO A 128 -35.97 5.61 -29.92
C PRO A 128 -34.60 5.85 -30.58
N SER A 129 -34.61 6.34 -31.82
CA SER A 129 -33.45 6.72 -32.66
C SER A 129 -33.09 8.19 -32.41
N PRO A 130 -31.83 8.66 -32.50
CA PRO A 130 -30.53 8.08 -32.89
C PRO A 130 -29.49 8.09 -31.74
N ASP A 131 -28.21 7.79 -32.02
CA ASP A 131 -27.08 7.99 -31.09
C ASP A 131 -27.14 9.39 -30.46
N LYS A 132 -27.25 9.45 -29.13
CA LYS A 132 -27.29 10.74 -28.44
C LYS A 132 -25.94 11.44 -28.67
N PRO A 133 -25.91 12.67 -29.21
CA PRO A 133 -24.66 13.41 -29.37
C PRO A 133 -24.05 13.61 -27.98
N LEU A 134 -22.75 13.38 -27.88
CA LEU A 134 -22.05 13.47 -26.60
C LEU A 134 -21.98 14.94 -26.18
N CYS A 135 -22.67 15.29 -25.09
CA CYS A 135 -22.55 16.62 -24.51
C CYS A 135 -21.45 16.64 -23.44
N GLN A 136 -20.19 16.73 -23.88
CA GLN A 136 -19.04 16.91 -23.00
C GLN A 136 -18.20 18.09 -23.47
N VAL A 137 -18.13 19.13 -22.64
CA VAL A 137 -17.35 20.35 -22.91
C VAL A 137 -16.04 20.25 -22.14
N LYS A 138 -14.91 20.30 -22.83
CA LYS A 138 -13.59 20.27 -22.19
C LYS A 138 -13.05 21.69 -22.03
N LYS A 139 -12.59 22.02 -20.82
CA LYS A 139 -11.90 23.28 -20.50
C LYS A 139 -10.53 22.93 -19.94
N GLU A 140 -9.52 22.85 -20.80
CA GLU A 140 -8.16 22.36 -20.46
C GLU A 140 -7.16 23.52 -20.34
N ASN A 141 -6.27 23.46 -19.34
CA ASN A 141 -5.18 24.42 -19.07
C ASN A 141 -5.61 25.89 -18.90
N ALA A 142 -6.87 26.13 -18.50
CA ALA A 142 -7.41 27.47 -18.33
C ALA A 142 -7.18 28.01 -16.91
N GLU A 143 -6.74 29.27 -16.79
CA GLU A 143 -6.54 29.95 -15.49
C GLU A 143 -7.86 30.51 -14.93
N GLU A 144 -8.81 30.80 -15.82
CA GLU A 144 -10.20 31.14 -15.51
C GLU A 144 -11.12 30.62 -16.64
N GLY A 145 -12.43 30.61 -16.41
CA GLY A 145 -13.40 30.50 -17.49
C GLY A 145 -14.84 30.50 -17.03
N LYS A 146 -15.73 30.83 -17.97
CA LYS A 146 -17.16 30.83 -17.75
C LYS A 146 -17.80 29.55 -18.27
N ILE A 147 -18.80 29.09 -17.52
CA ILE A 147 -19.66 27.95 -17.80
C ILE A 147 -21.09 28.46 -17.85
N SER A 148 -21.72 28.32 -19.01
CA SER A 148 -23.13 28.68 -19.18
C SER A 148 -23.87 27.68 -20.05
N LYS A 149 -25.17 27.53 -19.78
CA LYS A 149 -26.05 26.72 -20.64
C LYS A 149 -26.15 27.32 -22.06
N SER A 150 -26.23 28.63 -22.17
CA SER A 150 -26.49 29.33 -23.44
C SER A 150 -25.34 29.21 -24.43
N ASP A 151 -24.10 29.26 -23.93
CA ASP A 151 -22.92 29.46 -24.76
C ASP A 151 -22.13 28.16 -24.99
N ASP A 152 -22.08 27.27 -24.00
CA ASP A 152 -21.23 26.07 -24.08
C ASP A 152 -21.94 24.81 -24.59
N ILE A 153 -23.27 24.71 -24.50
CA ILE A 153 -23.99 23.50 -24.96
C ILE A 153 -24.00 23.49 -26.48
N PRO A 154 -23.40 22.47 -27.15
CA PRO A 154 -23.33 22.40 -28.60
C PRO A 154 -24.71 22.46 -29.26
N GLU A 155 -24.82 23.18 -30.38
CA GLU A 155 -26.07 23.32 -31.14
C GLU A 155 -26.64 21.96 -31.58
N GLU A 156 -25.78 21.00 -31.91
CA GLU A 156 -26.18 19.64 -32.25
C GLU A 156 -26.95 18.96 -31.12
N VAL A 157 -26.47 19.08 -29.88
CA VAL A 157 -27.13 18.53 -28.68
C VAL A 157 -28.46 19.25 -28.44
N ARG A 158 -28.48 20.58 -28.58
CA ARG A 158 -29.70 21.39 -28.42
C ARG A 158 -30.78 20.97 -29.41
N ASN A 159 -30.44 20.93 -30.70
CA ASN A 159 -31.33 20.52 -31.79
C ASN A 159 -31.82 19.07 -31.59
N PHE A 160 -30.95 18.19 -31.10
CA PHE A 160 -31.32 16.81 -30.78
C PHE A 160 -32.33 16.74 -29.64
N THR A 161 -32.07 17.42 -28.52
CA THR A 161 -32.98 17.43 -27.36
C THR A 161 -34.35 18.01 -27.72
N GLU A 162 -34.39 19.01 -28.60
CA GLU A 162 -35.63 19.61 -29.09
C GLU A 162 -36.40 18.69 -30.04
N ARG A 163 -35.71 18.05 -30.99
CA ARG A 163 -36.32 17.17 -31.99
C ARG A 163 -36.92 15.92 -31.35
N TYR A 164 -36.20 15.31 -30.40
CA TYR A 164 -36.59 14.04 -29.79
C TYR A 164 -37.27 14.20 -28.42
N ARG A 165 -37.42 15.44 -27.93
CA ARG A 165 -38.01 15.77 -26.62
C ARG A 165 -37.38 15.00 -25.46
N VAL A 166 -36.06 14.85 -25.50
CA VAL A 166 -35.28 14.16 -24.46
C VAL A 166 -34.62 15.16 -23.50
N ALA A 167 -34.23 14.68 -22.32
CA ALA A 167 -33.53 15.49 -21.34
C ALA A 167 -32.15 15.96 -21.84
N THR A 168 -31.82 17.21 -21.51
CA THR A 168 -30.49 17.78 -21.70
C THR A 168 -29.59 17.32 -20.56
N ASP A 169 -28.50 16.63 -20.89
CA ASP A 169 -27.54 16.10 -19.93
C ASP A 169 -26.13 16.40 -20.46
N CYS A 170 -25.47 17.38 -19.85
CA CYS A 170 -24.20 17.94 -20.33
C CYS A 170 -23.17 18.00 -19.21
N VAL A 171 -21.92 17.66 -19.53
CA VAL A 171 -20.81 17.67 -18.57
C VAL A 171 -19.69 18.59 -19.03
N TRP A 172 -19.30 19.53 -18.18
CA TRP A 172 -18.06 20.29 -18.32
C TRP A 172 -16.94 19.58 -17.58
N ALA A 173 -15.89 19.20 -18.30
CA ALA A 173 -14.66 18.64 -17.75
C ALA A 173 -13.60 19.75 -17.68
N ILE A 174 -13.37 20.27 -16.48
CA ILE A 174 -12.44 21.37 -16.21
C ILE A 174 -11.12 20.76 -15.74
N THR A 175 -10.02 21.12 -16.39
CA THR A 175 -8.66 20.70 -16.03
C THR A 175 -7.74 21.92 -16.04
N VAL A 176 -7.12 22.20 -14.89
CA VAL A 176 -6.15 23.29 -14.73
C VAL A 176 -4.73 22.73 -14.63
N LYS A 177 -3.72 23.62 -14.58
CA LYS A 177 -2.31 23.21 -14.53
C LYS A 177 -2.04 22.31 -13.30
N PRO A 178 -1.05 21.40 -13.40
CA PRO A 178 -0.63 20.60 -12.25
C PRO A 178 -0.26 21.50 -11.06
N ASN A 179 -0.58 21.07 -9.84
CA ASN A 179 -0.39 21.82 -8.58
C ASN A 179 -1.31 23.04 -8.36
N GLN A 180 -2.29 23.27 -9.23
CA GLN A 180 -3.38 24.23 -8.99
C GLN A 180 -4.68 23.50 -8.61
N LYS A 181 -5.58 24.23 -7.94
CA LYS A 181 -6.93 23.83 -7.57
C LYS A 181 -7.94 24.71 -8.29
N ILE A 182 -9.19 24.26 -8.34
CA ILE A 182 -10.27 24.93 -9.07
C ILE A 182 -11.29 25.47 -8.06
N GLN A 183 -11.56 26.75 -8.09
CA GLN A 183 -12.70 27.37 -7.42
C GLN A 183 -13.82 27.57 -8.45
N LEU A 184 -15.03 27.08 -8.18
CA LEU A 184 -16.21 27.27 -9.03
C LEU A 184 -17.24 28.11 -8.28
N GLN A 185 -17.65 29.23 -8.84
CA GLN A 185 -18.61 30.16 -8.27
C GLN A 185 -19.77 30.39 -9.23
N PHE A 186 -21.00 30.33 -8.72
CA PHE A 186 -22.21 30.62 -9.51
C PHE A 186 -22.53 32.12 -9.43
N GLU A 187 -22.54 32.81 -10.57
CA GLU A 187 -22.96 34.21 -10.68
C GLU A 187 -24.48 34.32 -10.72
N LYS A 188 -25.11 33.45 -11.52
CA LYS A 188 -26.57 33.33 -11.64
C LYS A 188 -26.95 31.87 -11.53
N PHE A 189 -28.00 31.59 -10.78
CA PHE A 189 -28.49 30.24 -10.59
C PHE A 189 -30.01 30.24 -10.43
N GLU A 190 -30.71 30.08 -11.55
CA GLU A 190 -32.17 30.01 -11.62
C GLU A 190 -32.58 28.75 -12.38
N LEU A 191 -33.31 27.86 -11.71
CA LEU A 191 -33.83 26.65 -12.32
C LEU A 191 -35.35 26.80 -12.50
N ASP A 192 -35.91 26.23 -13.58
CA ASP A 192 -37.35 26.26 -13.91
C ASP A 192 -38.25 25.85 -12.74
N LYS A 193 -37.76 24.92 -11.90
CA LYS A 193 -38.48 24.34 -10.78
C LYS A 193 -37.55 24.08 -9.59
N PRO A 194 -37.30 25.10 -8.75
CA PRO A 194 -36.45 24.91 -7.58
C PRO A 194 -37.05 23.85 -6.65
N ASN A 195 -36.19 23.00 -6.10
CA ASN A 195 -36.47 21.86 -5.23
C ASN A 195 -37.03 20.59 -5.90
N GLU A 196 -37.33 20.59 -7.21
CA GLU A 196 -37.58 19.35 -7.97
C GLU A 196 -36.25 18.72 -8.43
N CYS A 197 -35.50 18.18 -7.48
CA CYS A 197 -34.11 17.73 -7.64
C CYS A 197 -33.89 16.54 -8.58
N ASP A 198 -34.94 15.92 -9.12
CA ASP A 198 -34.82 14.81 -10.07
C ASP A 198 -35.02 15.26 -11.52
N ASN A 199 -35.70 16.40 -11.72
CA ASN A 199 -36.03 16.90 -13.04
C ASN A 199 -35.05 17.96 -13.54
N ASN A 200 -34.39 18.67 -12.61
CA ASN A 200 -33.58 19.83 -12.94
C ASN A 200 -32.52 20.11 -11.87
N PHE A 201 -31.25 19.90 -12.21
CA PHE A 201 -30.16 20.06 -11.25
C PHE A 201 -28.79 20.27 -11.91
N VAL A 202 -27.87 20.81 -11.11
CA VAL A 202 -26.43 20.87 -11.42
C VAL A 202 -25.67 20.04 -10.38
N GLN A 203 -24.87 19.07 -10.81
CA GLN A 203 -24.00 18.26 -9.96
C GLN A 203 -22.54 18.66 -10.17
N VAL A 204 -21.74 18.64 -9.11
CA VAL A 204 -20.30 18.89 -9.18
C VAL A 204 -19.57 17.67 -8.63
N PHE A 205 -18.65 17.12 -9.42
CA PHE A 205 -17.79 16.00 -9.08
C PHE A 205 -16.32 16.43 -9.09
N MET A 206 -15.50 15.83 -8.22
CA MET A 206 -14.12 16.27 -8.02
C MET A 206 -13.11 15.59 -8.96
N ASN A 207 -13.15 14.26 -9.04
CA ASN A 207 -12.08 13.48 -9.69
C ASN A 207 -12.57 12.69 -10.90
N ASN A 208 -13.77 12.12 -10.81
CA ASN A 208 -14.45 11.40 -11.88
C ASN A 208 -15.96 11.59 -11.73
N THR A 209 -16.74 11.08 -12.68
CA THR A 209 -18.20 11.22 -12.72
C THR A 209 -18.96 10.16 -11.90
N ASP A 210 -18.29 9.47 -10.98
CA ASP A 210 -18.90 8.40 -10.20
C ASP A 210 -19.69 8.99 -9.02
N MET A 211 -20.80 8.36 -8.66
CA MET A 211 -21.69 8.87 -7.59
C MET A 211 -20.96 9.11 -6.24
N PRO A 212 -20.02 8.28 -5.77
CA PRO A 212 -19.27 8.54 -4.53
C PRO A 212 -18.35 9.78 -4.58
N ASN A 213 -17.99 10.23 -5.78
CA ASN A 213 -17.13 11.41 -6.00
C ASN A 213 -17.94 12.69 -6.28
N MET A 214 -19.27 12.63 -6.20
CA MET A 214 -20.16 13.78 -6.24
C MET A 214 -20.00 14.57 -4.93
N GLU A 215 -19.51 15.81 -5.02
CA GLU A 215 -19.34 16.66 -3.84
C GLU A 215 -20.61 17.46 -3.53
N LYS A 216 -21.28 18.00 -4.56
CA LYS A 216 -22.53 18.79 -4.40
C LYS A 216 -23.54 18.52 -5.51
N LYS A 217 -24.83 18.57 -5.16
CA LYS A 217 -25.98 18.60 -6.08
C LYS A 217 -26.83 19.83 -5.77
N PHE A 218 -26.96 20.72 -6.74
CA PHE A 218 -27.73 21.95 -6.66
C PHE A 218 -29.04 21.80 -7.42
N CYS A 219 -30.15 21.97 -6.72
CA CYS A 219 -31.51 21.97 -7.28
C CYS A 219 -32.40 23.04 -6.65
N GLY A 220 -31.88 23.83 -5.70
CA GLY A 220 -32.62 24.89 -5.01
C GLY A 220 -32.60 26.21 -5.77
N SER A 221 -32.87 27.29 -5.04
CA SER A 221 -32.82 28.68 -5.56
C SER A 221 -31.44 29.34 -5.46
N MET A 222 -30.45 28.66 -4.86
CA MET A 222 -29.09 29.18 -4.68
C MET A 222 -28.07 28.03 -4.82
N ALA A 223 -26.87 28.37 -5.28
CA ALA A 223 -25.73 27.46 -5.37
C ALA A 223 -24.48 28.09 -4.76
N ASP A 224 -23.87 27.40 -3.80
CA ASP A 224 -22.64 27.86 -3.14
C ASP A 224 -21.42 27.67 -4.02
N THR A 225 -20.36 28.43 -3.73
CA THR A 225 -19.02 28.21 -4.27
C THR A 225 -18.49 26.82 -3.90
N VAL A 226 -17.82 26.16 -4.85
CA VAL A 226 -17.24 24.82 -4.71
C VAL A 226 -15.73 24.87 -4.96
N LEU A 227 -14.94 24.31 -4.05
CA LEU A 227 -13.48 24.26 -4.16
C LEU A 227 -13.02 22.83 -4.47
N SER A 228 -12.21 22.66 -5.50
CA SER A 228 -11.60 21.38 -5.84
C SER A 228 -10.39 21.09 -4.96
N LYS A 229 -10.22 19.81 -4.63
CA LYS A 229 -9.05 19.29 -3.92
C LYS A 229 -7.87 19.04 -4.87
N LYS A 230 -8.14 18.95 -6.18
CA LYS A 230 -7.18 18.61 -7.25
C LYS A 230 -7.29 19.61 -8.40
N ASN A 231 -6.51 19.38 -9.45
CA ASN A 231 -6.50 20.16 -10.69
C ASN A 231 -7.59 19.77 -11.70
N VAL A 232 -8.53 18.90 -11.33
CA VAL A 232 -9.65 18.45 -12.18
C VAL A 232 -10.96 18.69 -11.44
N MET A 233 -12.03 18.98 -12.17
CA MET A 233 -13.41 19.09 -11.69
C MET A 233 -14.39 18.78 -12.84
N PHE A 234 -15.50 18.10 -12.55
CA PHE A 234 -16.59 17.88 -13.51
C PHE A 234 -17.87 18.55 -13.02
N VAL A 235 -18.52 19.32 -13.88
CA VAL A 235 -19.83 19.91 -13.59
C VAL A 235 -20.84 19.27 -14.54
N ARG A 236 -21.93 18.71 -14.04
CA ARG A 236 -23.00 18.10 -14.83
C ARG A 236 -24.26 18.92 -14.69
N PHE A 237 -24.88 19.29 -15.80
CA PHE A 237 -26.22 19.87 -15.83
C PHE A 237 -27.20 18.86 -16.40
N PHE A 238 -28.29 18.62 -15.69
CA PHE A 238 -29.39 17.77 -16.13
C PHE A 238 -30.71 18.53 -16.03
N ALA A 239 -31.45 18.58 -17.14
CA ALA A 239 -32.79 19.13 -17.18
C ALA A 239 -33.69 18.33 -18.13
N VAL A 240 -34.89 17.99 -17.65
CA VAL A 240 -35.95 17.43 -18.50
C VAL A 240 -36.33 18.45 -19.58
N TYR A 241 -36.71 17.96 -20.77
CA TYR A 241 -37.00 18.76 -21.97
C TYR A 241 -37.78 20.07 -21.70
N ASN A 242 -38.87 20.02 -20.93
CA ASN A 242 -39.72 21.19 -20.66
C ASN A 242 -39.04 22.25 -19.77
N SER A 243 -38.06 21.84 -18.96
CA SER A 243 -37.36 22.69 -18.01
C SER A 243 -36.06 23.24 -18.58
N THR A 244 -35.47 22.60 -19.59
CA THR A 244 -34.24 23.06 -20.24
C THR A 244 -34.31 24.54 -20.61
N ASN A 245 -35.35 25.02 -21.28
CA ASN A 245 -35.40 26.41 -21.76
C ASN A 245 -35.60 27.47 -20.67
N LYS A 246 -36.07 27.07 -19.50
CA LYS A 246 -36.41 27.98 -18.40
C LYS A 246 -35.34 27.99 -17.29
N THR A 247 -34.30 27.17 -17.42
CA THR A 247 -33.11 27.21 -16.56
C THR A 247 -32.08 28.20 -17.09
N HIS A 248 -31.61 29.07 -16.20
CA HIS A 248 -30.55 30.02 -16.44
C HIS A 248 -29.51 29.87 -15.32
N PHE A 249 -28.35 29.31 -15.65
CA PHE A 249 -27.22 29.32 -14.74
C PHE A 249 -25.94 29.75 -15.46
N GLU A 250 -25.13 30.50 -14.73
CA GLU A 250 -23.82 31.01 -15.15
C GLU A 250 -22.87 30.80 -13.99
N ALA A 251 -21.75 30.13 -14.23
CA ALA A 251 -20.72 29.89 -13.23
C ALA A 251 -19.34 30.20 -13.79
N ASN A 252 -18.48 30.80 -12.96
CA ASN A 252 -17.09 31.05 -13.29
C ASN A 252 -16.21 30.09 -12.49
N TYR A 253 -15.19 29.54 -13.14
CA TYR A 253 -14.15 28.79 -12.46
C TYR A 253 -12.82 29.54 -12.52
N THR A 254 -12.04 29.44 -11.45
CA THR A 254 -10.75 30.12 -11.27
C THR A 254 -9.73 29.11 -10.77
N ALA A 255 -8.53 29.13 -11.35
CA ALA A 255 -7.40 28.34 -10.89
C ALA A 255 -6.64 29.07 -9.77
N TYR A 256 -6.41 28.39 -8.64
CA TYR A 256 -5.69 28.96 -7.50
C TYR A 256 -4.71 27.95 -6.88
N ARG A 257 -3.74 28.43 -6.10
CA ARG A 257 -2.73 27.63 -5.40
C ARG A 257 -2.64 28.03 -3.93
N ASP A 258 -2.48 27.07 -3.03
CA ASP A 258 -2.29 27.38 -1.60
C ASP A 258 -0.84 27.80 -1.30
N ILE A 259 -0.65 28.65 -0.30
CA ILE A 259 0.65 29.05 0.25
C ILE A 259 1.04 28.11 1.40
N ASP A 260 2.22 27.49 1.31
CA ASP A 260 2.72 26.56 2.33
C ASP A 260 3.10 27.29 3.63
N LYS A 261 2.48 26.90 4.75
CA LYS A 261 2.69 27.52 6.08
C LYS A 261 4.05 27.22 6.74
N GLN A 262 4.96 26.50 6.06
CA GLN A 262 6.30 26.17 6.57
C GLN A 262 7.39 27.15 6.08
N SER A 263 7.09 28.01 5.11
CA SER A 263 8.02 29.02 4.58
C SER A 263 7.84 30.41 5.20
N SER A 264 7.10 30.54 6.31
CA SER A 264 6.81 31.83 6.95
C SER A 264 7.87 32.30 7.95
N ASP A 265 8.93 31.52 8.19
CA ASP A 265 10.01 31.87 9.14
C ASP A 265 11.25 32.50 8.46
N SER A 266 11.22 32.63 7.13
CA SER A 266 12.23 33.36 6.37
C SER A 266 11.51 34.27 5.39
N GLY A 267 11.37 35.56 5.74
CA GLY A 267 10.64 36.59 4.98
C GLY A 267 11.04 36.68 3.49
N LYS A 268 10.45 35.82 2.67
CA LYS A 268 10.45 35.88 1.22
C LYS A 268 9.01 35.64 0.76
N ASP A 269 8.47 36.63 0.08
CA ASP A 269 7.05 36.77 -0.20
C ASP A 269 6.39 35.51 -0.77
N SER A 270 5.20 35.28 -0.22
CA SER A 270 4.17 34.37 -0.68
C SER A 270 3.71 34.73 -2.10
N CYS A 271 3.65 33.74 -3.00
CA CYS A 271 3.32 33.83 -4.43
C CYS A 271 4.49 34.23 -5.37
N THR A 272 4.51 33.66 -6.58
CA THR A 272 5.53 33.95 -7.61
C THR A 272 5.27 35.30 -8.30
N GLU A 273 6.24 35.85 -9.06
CA GLU A 273 6.11 37.18 -9.71
C GLU A 273 4.91 37.30 -10.68
N ASP A 274 4.45 36.17 -11.20
CA ASP A 274 3.31 36.03 -12.12
C ASP A 274 1.97 35.73 -11.40
N GLU A 275 1.99 35.65 -10.07
CA GLU A 275 0.82 35.37 -9.24
C GLU A 275 0.43 36.58 -8.37
N PHE A 276 -0.84 36.67 -8.02
CA PHE A 276 -1.39 37.63 -7.07
C PHE A 276 -1.83 36.90 -5.80
N SER A 277 -1.45 37.44 -4.64
CA SER A 277 -1.85 36.92 -3.33
C SER A 277 -3.23 37.43 -2.96
N CYS A 278 -4.18 36.53 -2.77
CA CYS A 278 -5.52 36.84 -2.29
C CYS A 278 -5.55 37.05 -0.77
N GLU A 279 -4.45 37.28 -0.05
CA GLU A 279 -4.39 37.53 1.42
C GLU A 279 -5.09 36.50 2.35
N ASP A 280 -5.66 35.42 1.81
CA ASP A 280 -6.27 34.27 2.49
C ASP A 280 -5.38 33.01 2.41
N ALA A 281 -4.08 33.21 2.20
CA ALA A 281 -3.10 32.16 1.90
C ALA A 281 -3.35 31.43 0.57
N THR A 282 -3.99 32.08 -0.41
CA THR A 282 -4.09 31.59 -1.80
C THR A 282 -3.43 32.54 -2.80
N CYS A 283 -2.92 31.96 -3.89
CA CYS A 283 -2.33 32.64 -5.04
C CYS A 283 -3.18 32.37 -6.28
N ILE A 284 -3.53 33.41 -7.02
CA ILE A 284 -4.17 33.34 -8.34
C ILE A 284 -3.26 33.93 -9.42
N SER A 285 -3.58 33.74 -10.70
CA SER A 285 -2.81 34.39 -11.78
C SER A 285 -2.93 35.92 -11.69
N LYS A 286 -1.81 36.64 -11.81
CA LYS A 286 -1.78 38.12 -11.72
C LYS A 286 -2.62 38.81 -12.78
N LYS A 287 -2.93 38.12 -13.87
CA LYS A 287 -3.83 38.60 -14.95
C LYS A 287 -5.28 38.73 -14.51
N LEU A 288 -5.65 38.09 -13.42
CA LEU A 288 -7.03 38.04 -12.90
C LEU A 288 -7.33 39.18 -11.91
N ARG A 289 -6.39 40.11 -11.69
CA ARG A 289 -6.57 41.26 -10.80
C ARG A 289 -7.25 42.42 -11.55
N CYS A 290 -8.24 43.06 -10.91
CA CYS A 290 -9.05 44.13 -11.51
C CYS A 290 -9.63 43.74 -12.89
N ASN A 291 -10.00 42.47 -13.09
CA ASN A 291 -10.64 42.00 -14.32
C ASN A 291 -12.18 42.10 -14.25
N GLY A 292 -12.72 42.62 -13.14
CA GLY A 292 -14.15 42.80 -12.92
C GLY A 292 -14.88 41.48 -12.57
N VAL A 293 -14.13 40.40 -12.35
CA VAL A 293 -14.64 39.08 -11.96
C VAL A 293 -14.07 38.75 -10.60
N TYR A 294 -14.91 38.34 -9.66
CA TYR A 294 -14.45 37.95 -8.32
C TYR A 294 -13.77 36.58 -8.35
N ASN A 295 -12.44 36.57 -8.38
CA ASN A 295 -11.60 35.39 -8.39
C ASN A 295 -11.12 35.01 -6.98
N CYS A 296 -10.81 36.00 -6.12
CA CYS A 296 -10.48 35.74 -4.72
C CYS A 296 -11.75 35.51 -3.89
N ARG A 297 -11.65 34.66 -2.86
CA ARG A 297 -12.77 34.34 -1.96
C ARG A 297 -13.40 35.58 -1.30
N PHE A 298 -12.56 36.55 -0.92
CA PHE A 298 -12.98 37.79 -0.28
C PHE A 298 -12.91 39.01 -1.23
N ARG A 299 -12.88 38.79 -2.55
CA ARG A 299 -12.91 39.86 -3.57
C ARG A 299 -11.71 40.82 -3.52
N TRP A 300 -10.64 40.43 -2.84
CA TRP A 300 -9.43 41.26 -2.71
C TRP A 300 -8.69 41.50 -4.03
N ASP A 301 -8.97 40.70 -5.06
CA ASP A 301 -8.55 40.96 -6.43
C ASP A 301 -9.22 42.20 -7.05
N GLU A 302 -10.37 42.62 -6.52
CA GLU A 302 -11.17 43.76 -6.98
C GLU A 302 -11.24 44.90 -5.94
N ASP A 303 -11.01 44.62 -4.66
CA ASP A 303 -10.92 45.65 -3.63
C ASP A 303 -9.67 46.52 -3.86
N ASN A 304 -9.87 47.83 -3.81
CA ASN A 304 -8.87 48.85 -4.18
C ASN A 304 -8.63 49.01 -5.69
N CYS A 305 -9.46 48.41 -6.55
CA CYS A 305 -9.70 48.93 -7.90
C CYS A 305 -10.66 50.12 -7.73
N GLN A 306 -10.25 51.35 -8.02
CA GLN A 306 -11.04 52.55 -7.72
C GLN A 306 -12.46 52.50 -8.35
N SER A 307 -13.50 52.18 -7.56
CA SER A 307 -14.89 52.68 -7.75
C SER A 307 -15.81 52.37 -6.55
N ALA A 308 -16.71 53.30 -6.25
CA ALA A 308 -17.34 53.54 -4.94
C ALA A 308 -18.72 52.90 -4.72
N GLN A 309 -19.06 52.53 -3.47
CA GLN A 309 -20.20 53.06 -2.68
C GLN A 309 -20.50 52.21 -1.42
N THR A 310 -20.77 52.90 -0.31
CA THR A 310 -21.11 52.41 1.03
C THR A 310 -22.62 52.30 1.25
N LEU A 311 -23.09 51.33 2.06
CA LEU A 311 -24.33 51.49 2.83
C LEU A 311 -24.42 50.54 4.06
N SER A 312 -24.96 51.06 5.16
CA SER A 312 -25.10 50.49 6.52
C SER A 312 -26.49 49.87 6.78
N LEU A 313 -26.67 49.07 7.85
CA LEU A 313 -27.99 48.67 8.42
C LEU A 313 -27.93 48.19 9.91
N ASN A 314 -29.05 48.36 10.63
CA ASN A 314 -29.26 48.53 12.11
C ASN A 314 -29.40 47.29 13.03
N ASP A 315 -29.40 47.56 14.35
CA ASP A 315 -29.10 46.76 15.55
C ASP A 315 -29.97 45.54 15.96
N ASP A 316 -31.19 45.35 15.47
CA ASP A 316 -32.06 44.25 15.95
C ASP A 316 -31.62 42.86 15.44
N HIS A 317 -30.84 42.84 14.36
CA HIS A 317 -30.26 41.60 13.81
C HIS A 317 -29.09 41.07 14.64
N ILE A 318 -28.44 41.90 15.46
CA ILE A 318 -27.20 41.54 16.16
C ILE A 318 -27.46 40.47 17.24
N ILE A 319 -28.60 40.52 17.94
CA ILE A 319 -28.88 39.61 19.05
C ILE A 319 -29.22 38.19 18.55
N VAL A 320 -29.97 38.07 17.45
CA VAL A 320 -30.28 36.76 16.83
C VAL A 320 -29.04 36.16 16.18
N ILE A 321 -28.21 37.00 15.55
CA ILE A 321 -26.93 36.58 14.99
C ILE A 321 -26.02 36.03 16.10
N MET A 322 -25.94 36.65 17.28
CA MET A 322 -25.08 36.17 18.38
C MET A 322 -25.45 34.77 18.92
N VAL A 323 -26.73 34.44 18.97
CA VAL A 323 -27.18 33.10 19.43
C VAL A 323 -26.90 32.03 18.37
N ILE A 324 -27.13 32.35 17.09
CA ILE A 324 -26.81 31.47 15.97
C ILE A 324 -25.29 31.30 15.84
N PHE A 325 -24.53 32.37 16.04
CA PHE A 325 -23.07 32.36 16.00
C PHE A 325 -22.48 31.51 17.13
N SER A 326 -23.10 31.49 18.31
CA SER A 326 -22.69 30.64 19.44
C SER A 326 -22.92 29.14 19.17
N LEU A 327 -24.03 28.78 18.50
CA LEU A 327 -24.30 27.39 18.07
C LEU A 327 -23.40 26.94 16.92
N ILE A 328 -23.09 27.84 15.98
CA ILE A 328 -22.14 27.58 14.89
C ILE A 328 -20.72 27.45 15.43
N LEU A 329 -20.31 28.27 16.41
CA LEU A 329 -19.00 28.14 17.05
C LEU A 329 -18.85 26.79 17.77
N ALA A 330 -19.89 26.33 18.47
CA ALA A 330 -19.88 25.01 19.10
C ALA A 330 -19.75 23.87 18.06
N GLY A 331 -20.42 23.98 16.91
CA GLY A 331 -20.31 23.03 15.79
C GLY A 331 -18.94 23.08 15.07
N MET A 332 -18.35 24.26 14.93
CA MET A 332 -17.01 24.44 14.37
C MET A 332 -15.92 23.92 15.31
N CYS A 333 -16.06 24.12 16.62
CA CYS A 333 -15.17 23.51 17.62
C CYS A 333 -15.22 21.97 17.56
N PHE A 334 -16.41 21.39 17.37
CA PHE A 334 -16.56 19.93 17.25
C PHE A 334 -15.89 19.37 15.99
N THR A 335 -16.05 20.03 14.84
CA THR A 335 -15.40 19.62 13.57
C THR A 335 -13.89 19.85 13.57
N PHE A 336 -13.40 20.88 14.27
CA PHE A 336 -11.98 21.13 14.45
C PHE A 336 -11.32 20.05 15.32
N ILE A 337 -11.98 19.64 16.41
CA ILE A 337 -11.52 18.53 17.27
C ILE A 337 -11.48 17.21 16.46
N PHE A 338 -12.51 16.93 15.64
CA PHE A 338 -12.54 15.74 14.77
C PHE A 338 -11.40 15.73 13.73
N ASN A 339 -11.10 16.87 13.12
CA ASN A 339 -10.00 16.99 12.15
C ASN A 339 -8.61 16.94 12.81
N CYS A 340 -8.47 17.46 14.03
CA CYS A 340 -7.24 17.28 14.83
C CYS A 340 -7.00 15.79 15.13
N ILE A 341 -8.03 15.04 15.51
CA ILE A 341 -7.93 13.59 15.74
C ILE A 341 -7.51 12.86 14.44
N LYS A 342 -8.11 13.20 13.30
CA LYS A 342 -7.76 12.60 11.99
C LYS A 342 -6.34 12.94 11.51
N LYS A 343 -5.78 14.08 11.93
CA LYS A 343 -4.38 14.46 11.66
C LYS A 343 -3.42 13.72 12.60
N LEU A 344 -3.78 13.59 13.87
CA LEU A 344 -3.03 12.80 14.86
C LEU A 344 -2.86 11.34 14.40
N ILE A 345 -3.88 10.73 13.79
CA ILE A 345 -3.85 9.36 13.24
C ILE A 345 -2.86 9.23 12.07
N ARG A 346 -2.70 10.25 11.22
CA ARG A 346 -1.76 10.22 10.08
C ARG A 346 -0.31 10.44 10.49
N ASP A 347 -0.08 11.33 11.45
CA ASP A 347 1.27 11.52 12.01
C ASP A 347 1.72 10.29 12.81
N HIS A 348 0.78 9.50 13.36
CA HIS A 348 1.05 8.20 13.96
C HIS A 348 1.64 7.19 12.95
N GLN A 349 1.12 7.15 11.71
CA GLN A 349 1.60 6.24 10.65
C GLN A 349 3.04 6.49 10.18
N THR A 350 3.49 7.75 10.17
CA THR A 350 4.90 8.08 9.86
C THR A 350 5.84 7.63 10.99
N ILE A 351 5.37 7.69 12.24
CA ILE A 351 6.09 7.16 13.41
C ILE A 351 6.11 5.60 13.39
N GLN A 352 5.10 4.92 12.83
CA GLN A 352 5.06 3.45 12.70
C GLN A 352 6.23 2.87 11.89
N ASN A 353 6.58 3.49 10.75
CA ASN A 353 7.65 2.98 9.88
C ASN A 353 9.04 3.09 10.55
N HIS A 354 9.26 4.16 11.33
CA HIS A 354 10.44 4.27 12.18
C HIS A 354 10.45 3.22 13.31
N ARG A 355 9.28 2.95 13.94
CA ARG A 355 9.16 1.91 15.00
C ARG A 355 9.42 0.48 14.51
N HIS A 356 9.03 0.11 13.29
CA HIS A 356 9.31 -1.23 12.74
C HIS A 356 10.80 -1.44 12.46
N GLN A 357 11.49 -0.39 11.98
CA GLN A 357 12.93 -0.44 11.69
C GLN A 357 13.77 -0.41 12.99
N ASP A 358 13.35 0.36 14.00
CA ASP A 358 13.98 0.39 15.33
C ASP A 358 13.82 -0.94 16.10
N LYS A 359 12.66 -1.60 16.02
CA LYS A 359 12.39 -2.87 16.72
C LYS A 359 13.03 -4.10 16.05
N ASN A 360 13.14 -4.14 14.72
CA ASN A 360 13.94 -5.18 14.05
C ASN A 360 15.44 -5.03 14.40
N GLY A 361 15.92 -3.79 14.56
CA GLY A 361 17.24 -3.50 15.11
C GLY A 361 17.43 -4.07 16.53
N THR A 362 16.42 -3.92 17.40
CA THR A 362 16.43 -4.51 18.75
C THR A 362 16.61 -6.02 18.75
N LEU A 363 15.78 -6.72 17.97
CA LEU A 363 15.79 -8.19 17.94
C LEU A 363 17.14 -8.73 17.48
N VAL A 364 17.71 -8.04 16.50
CA VAL A 364 19.04 -8.28 15.97
C VAL A 364 20.13 -8.15 17.05
N GLU A 365 20.05 -7.10 17.86
CA GLU A 365 21.01 -6.84 18.95
C GLU A 365 20.91 -7.88 20.05
N VAL A 366 19.69 -8.29 20.43
CA VAL A 366 19.46 -9.36 21.41
C VAL A 366 20.05 -10.69 20.94
N ILE A 367 19.79 -11.09 19.69
CA ILE A 367 20.38 -12.32 19.12
C ILE A 367 21.92 -12.25 19.17
N THR A 368 22.48 -11.09 18.82
CA THR A 368 23.93 -10.87 18.84
C THR A 368 24.48 -10.92 20.27
N PHE A 369 23.76 -10.38 21.25
CA PHE A 369 24.13 -10.40 22.66
C PHE A 369 24.28 -11.82 23.20
N TYR A 370 23.35 -12.72 22.86
CA TYR A 370 23.44 -14.15 23.22
C TYR A 370 24.43 -14.94 22.34
N GLY A 371 25.28 -14.27 21.56
CA GLY A 371 26.34 -14.88 20.75
C GLY A 371 25.86 -15.49 19.43
N GLY A 372 24.67 -15.10 18.96
CA GLY A 372 24.13 -15.50 17.67
C GLY A 372 24.58 -14.58 16.54
N GLU A 373 24.64 -15.12 15.34
CA GLU A 373 24.90 -14.37 14.11
C GLU A 373 23.70 -14.45 13.18
N ILE A 374 23.32 -13.33 12.59
CA ILE A 374 22.21 -13.27 11.65
C ILE A 374 22.73 -13.60 10.27
N LEU A 375 22.18 -14.65 9.69
CA LEU A 375 22.56 -15.12 8.38
C LEU A 375 21.77 -14.39 7.31
N LYS A 376 20.43 -14.41 7.42
CA LYS A 376 19.56 -13.95 6.33
C LYS A 376 18.26 -13.35 6.83
N PHE A 377 17.85 -12.30 6.14
CA PHE A 377 16.52 -11.69 6.27
C PHE A 377 15.60 -12.22 5.17
N SER A 378 14.37 -12.58 5.54
CA SER A 378 13.25 -12.88 4.66
C SER A 378 12.09 -11.96 4.96
N ARG A 379 11.12 -11.90 4.03
CA ARG A 379 9.97 -10.98 4.09
C ARG A 379 9.38 -10.93 5.51
N ASP A 380 9.16 -12.10 6.11
CA ASP A 380 8.56 -12.23 7.45
C ASP A 380 9.39 -13.13 8.39
N ALA A 381 10.67 -13.37 8.11
CA ALA A 381 11.48 -14.32 8.88
C ALA A 381 12.97 -13.95 9.01
N PHE A 382 13.57 -14.29 10.16
CA PHE A 382 14.99 -14.14 10.45
C PHE A 382 15.63 -15.49 10.69
N LEU A 383 16.81 -15.69 10.10
CA LEU A 383 17.60 -16.89 10.33
C LEU A 383 18.86 -16.55 11.12
N ALA A 384 18.97 -17.09 12.33
CA ALA A 384 20.10 -16.89 13.22
C ALA A 384 20.86 -18.21 13.48
N LEU A 385 22.18 -18.10 13.60
CA LEU A 385 23.08 -19.21 13.81
C LEU A 385 23.97 -18.98 15.01
N TRP A 386 24.13 -20.04 15.81
CA TRP A 386 25.13 -20.11 16.86
C TRP A 386 26.13 -21.17 16.45
N LYS A 387 27.38 -20.76 16.26
CA LYS A 387 28.45 -21.68 15.90
C LYS A 387 28.99 -22.34 17.18
N ALA A 388 29.00 -23.67 17.19
CA ALA A 388 29.64 -24.43 18.25
C ALA A 388 31.14 -24.58 17.98
N PRO A 389 32.03 -24.03 18.81
CA PRO A 389 33.44 -24.38 18.74
C PRO A 389 33.63 -25.84 19.18
N PRO A 390 34.65 -26.54 18.67
CA PRO A 390 34.84 -27.98 18.92
C PRO A 390 35.03 -28.34 20.40
N ASN A 391 35.39 -27.35 21.23
CA ASN A 391 35.67 -27.54 22.67
C ASN A 391 34.44 -27.28 23.57
N LEU A 392 33.34 -26.74 23.03
CA LEU A 392 32.13 -26.46 23.81
C LEU A 392 31.10 -27.57 23.61
N ARG A 393 30.39 -27.92 24.68
CA ARG A 393 29.33 -28.93 24.62
C ARG A 393 28.09 -28.31 23.96
N LEU A 394 27.50 -29.03 22.99
CA LEU A 394 26.33 -28.56 22.24
C LEU A 394 25.15 -28.16 23.16
N PHE A 395 24.99 -28.84 24.30
CA PHE A 395 23.92 -28.54 25.26
C PHE A 395 24.00 -27.09 25.79
N GLU A 396 25.20 -26.55 26.04
CA GLU A 396 25.37 -25.20 26.59
C GLU A 396 24.92 -24.15 25.58
N ILE A 397 25.20 -24.40 24.30
CA ILE A 397 24.83 -23.50 23.22
C ILE A 397 23.33 -23.58 22.98
N ILE A 398 22.77 -24.79 22.88
CA ILE A 398 21.33 -24.99 22.71
C ILE A 398 20.57 -24.34 23.86
N HIS A 399 21.04 -24.49 25.10
CA HIS A 399 20.48 -23.82 26.27
C HIS A 399 20.52 -22.28 26.13
N ARG A 400 21.66 -21.69 25.71
CA ARG A 400 21.75 -20.25 25.43
C ARG A 400 20.75 -19.80 24.35
N VAL A 401 20.55 -20.60 23.30
CA VAL A 401 19.56 -20.30 22.24
C VAL A 401 18.14 -20.35 22.81
N ILE A 402 17.80 -21.33 23.65
CA ILE A 402 16.48 -21.43 24.28
C ILE A 402 16.22 -20.24 25.21
N VAL A 403 17.20 -19.86 26.03
CA VAL A 403 17.09 -18.70 26.91
C VAL A 403 16.90 -17.42 26.09
N CYS A 404 17.65 -17.25 25.00
CA CYS A 404 17.47 -16.15 24.06
C CYS A 404 16.06 -16.15 23.43
N ALA A 405 15.59 -17.32 22.98
CA ALA A 405 14.28 -17.48 22.38
C ALA A 405 13.15 -17.16 23.37
N LEU A 406 13.21 -17.68 24.60
CA LEU A 406 12.25 -17.38 25.65
C LEU A 406 12.26 -15.89 26.00
N PHE A 407 13.44 -15.27 26.08
CA PHE A 407 13.54 -13.82 26.31
C PHE A 407 12.88 -13.03 25.18
N ILE A 408 13.16 -13.38 23.92
CA ILE A 408 12.50 -12.78 22.76
C ILE A 408 10.99 -13.00 22.89
N GLN A 409 10.52 -14.20 23.20
CA GLN A 409 9.10 -14.51 23.28
C GLN A 409 8.37 -13.74 24.39
N HIS A 410 9.00 -13.57 25.56
CA HIS A 410 8.41 -12.86 26.70
C HIS A 410 8.49 -11.34 26.59
N THR A 411 9.57 -10.80 26.02
CA THR A 411 9.86 -9.36 26.05
C THR A 411 9.57 -8.68 24.72
N LEU A 412 9.76 -9.40 23.61
CA LEU A 412 9.64 -8.89 22.24
C LEU A 412 8.67 -9.74 21.39
N GLY A 413 7.99 -10.71 21.99
CA GLY A 413 7.25 -11.74 21.28
C GLY A 413 5.81 -11.38 20.96
N CYS A 414 5.32 -10.28 21.53
CA CYS A 414 4.03 -9.67 21.25
C CYS A 414 4.26 -8.23 20.78
N PHE A 415 3.72 -7.88 19.62
CA PHE A 415 3.72 -6.52 19.13
C PHE A 415 2.28 -6.05 18.93
N ASP A 416 1.90 -5.01 19.66
CA ASP A 416 0.69 -4.27 19.34
C ASP A 416 0.95 -3.43 18.09
N THR A 417 0.21 -3.74 17.03
CA THR A 417 0.09 -2.84 15.89
C THR A 417 -0.96 -1.78 16.19
N GLU A 418 -0.86 -0.63 15.54
CA GLU A 418 -1.81 0.47 15.74
C GLU A 418 -3.22 0.16 15.18
N VAL A 419 -3.39 -1.01 14.55
CA VAL A 419 -4.68 -1.57 14.11
C VAL A 419 -5.25 -2.56 15.16
N ASN A 420 -4.72 -2.55 16.39
CA ASN A 420 -5.07 -3.49 17.48
C ASN A 420 -4.94 -4.97 17.10
N VAL A 421 -4.04 -5.29 16.17
CA VAL A 421 -3.69 -6.68 15.84
C VAL A 421 -2.40 -7.04 16.56
N LEU A 422 -2.48 -8.08 17.39
CA LEU A 422 -1.37 -8.58 18.18
C LEU A 422 -0.48 -9.47 17.30
N LEU A 423 0.60 -8.91 16.77
CA LEU A 423 1.62 -9.70 16.08
C LEU A 423 2.34 -10.56 17.11
N LYS A 424 2.47 -11.86 16.86
CA LYS A 424 3.26 -12.75 17.70
C LYS A 424 4.39 -13.38 16.93
N VAL A 425 5.52 -13.54 17.61
CA VAL A 425 6.67 -14.26 17.08
C VAL A 425 6.47 -15.76 17.27
N LYS A 426 6.89 -16.53 16.28
CA LYS A 426 7.12 -17.97 16.34
C LYS A 426 8.62 -18.24 16.28
N LEU A 427 9.10 -19.11 17.15
CA LEU A 427 10.52 -19.44 17.27
C LEU A 427 10.71 -20.94 17.10
N ALA A 428 11.49 -21.32 16.08
CA ALA A 428 11.86 -22.70 15.83
C ALA A 428 13.38 -22.88 16.01
N ILE A 429 13.78 -23.89 16.79
CA ILE A 429 15.19 -24.16 17.11
C ILE A 429 15.55 -25.57 16.63
N ALA A 430 16.67 -25.69 15.91
CA ALA A 430 17.24 -26.98 15.52
C ALA A 430 18.77 -26.99 15.66
N CYS A 431 19.34 -28.19 15.75
CA CYS A 431 20.77 -28.44 15.83
C CYS A 431 21.17 -29.42 14.73
N GLY A 432 22.41 -29.32 14.23
CA GLY A 432 22.94 -30.25 13.25
C GLY A 432 24.02 -29.63 12.38
N ASN A 433 24.53 -30.45 11.47
CA ASN A 433 25.56 -30.03 10.54
C ASN A 433 25.00 -29.11 9.47
N LEU A 434 25.79 -28.09 9.13
CA LEU A 434 25.48 -27.09 8.11
C LEU A 434 26.69 -26.93 7.19
N THR A 435 26.42 -27.01 5.90
CA THR A 435 27.39 -26.74 4.85
C THR A 435 27.11 -25.35 4.28
N PHE A 436 28.08 -24.45 4.43
CA PHE A 436 28.07 -23.15 3.78
C PHE A 436 28.77 -23.26 2.43
N ALA A 437 28.07 -22.91 1.35
CA ALA A 437 28.64 -22.89 0.01
C ALA A 437 28.48 -21.51 -0.63
N VAL A 438 29.60 -20.96 -1.11
CA VAL A 438 29.60 -19.76 -1.95
C VAL A 438 29.34 -20.18 -3.39
N ILE A 439 28.38 -19.52 -4.03
CA ILE A 439 28.00 -19.70 -5.43
C ILE A 439 28.20 -18.39 -6.19
N GLY A 440 28.37 -18.48 -7.51
CA GLY A 440 28.60 -17.33 -8.37
C GLY A 440 30.00 -17.29 -8.98
N ASN A 441 30.44 -16.09 -9.34
CA ASN A 441 31.72 -15.81 -9.98
C ASN A 441 32.41 -14.60 -9.32
N GLU A 442 33.35 -13.95 -9.99
CA GLU A 442 34.04 -12.76 -9.44
C GLU A 442 33.14 -11.51 -9.40
N ASN A 443 32.13 -11.43 -10.26
CA ASN A 443 31.28 -10.25 -10.40
C ASN A 443 30.01 -10.30 -9.54
N TYR A 444 29.48 -11.49 -9.29
CA TYR A 444 28.27 -11.71 -8.49
C TYR A 444 28.48 -12.96 -7.66
N ARG A 445 28.48 -12.81 -6.34
CA ARG A 445 28.59 -13.91 -5.38
C ARG A 445 27.34 -13.94 -4.52
N HIS A 446 26.88 -15.14 -4.23
CA HIS A 446 25.83 -15.38 -3.25
C HIS A 446 26.24 -16.58 -2.42
N TYR A 447 25.71 -16.74 -1.20
CA TYR A 447 25.92 -17.95 -0.42
C TYR A 447 24.63 -18.75 -0.33
N VAL A 448 24.76 -20.07 -0.23
CA VAL A 448 23.66 -20.97 0.06
C VAL A 448 24.04 -21.85 1.23
N ILE A 449 23.04 -22.23 2.01
CA ILE A 449 23.22 -23.05 3.21
C ILE A 449 22.35 -24.28 3.03
N VAL A 450 22.94 -25.45 3.21
CA VAL A 450 22.28 -26.75 3.17
C VAL A 450 22.73 -27.56 4.37
N GLY A 451 21.88 -28.47 4.83
CA GLY A 451 22.18 -29.31 5.98
C GLY A 451 20.93 -29.79 6.69
N GLN A 452 21.11 -30.79 7.55
CA GLN A 452 20.04 -31.38 8.33
C GLN A 452 19.35 -30.35 9.24
N ALA A 453 20.12 -29.47 9.88
CA ALA A 453 19.57 -28.45 10.77
C ALA A 453 18.58 -27.49 10.07
N ILE A 454 18.75 -27.26 8.76
CA ILE A 454 17.83 -26.43 7.96
C ILE A 454 16.51 -27.16 7.69
N ASN A 455 16.55 -28.48 7.50
CA ASN A 455 15.32 -29.25 7.30
C ASN A 455 14.55 -29.39 8.63
N ASP A 456 15.29 -29.65 9.72
CA ASP A 456 14.72 -29.83 11.04
C ASP A 456 14.09 -28.54 11.60
N VAL A 457 14.71 -27.38 11.35
CA VAL A 457 14.14 -26.08 11.77
C VAL A 457 12.87 -25.75 10.98
N LYS A 458 12.78 -26.16 9.71
CA LYS A 458 11.57 -26.01 8.88
C LYS A 458 10.43 -26.91 9.37
N SER A 459 10.72 -28.16 9.73
CA SER A 459 9.68 -29.03 10.32
C SER A 459 9.17 -28.45 11.63
N ALA A 460 10.06 -27.93 12.49
CA ALA A 460 9.67 -27.30 13.74
C ALA A 460 8.83 -26.03 13.53
N GLU A 461 9.15 -25.22 12.52
CA GLU A 461 8.38 -24.01 12.20
C GLU A 461 6.97 -24.32 11.70
N ARG A 462 6.80 -25.33 10.82
CA ARG A 462 5.48 -25.72 10.31
C ARG A 462 4.49 -26.13 11.41
N ILE A 463 5.00 -26.62 12.54
CA ILE A 463 4.20 -27.11 13.67
C ILE A 463 3.98 -25.98 14.70
N SER A 464 4.78 -24.92 14.65
CA SER A 464 4.73 -23.82 15.62
C SER A 464 3.49 -22.93 15.42
N VAL A 465 2.89 -22.48 16.53
CA VAL A 465 1.79 -21.50 16.56
C VAL A 465 2.26 -20.19 17.20
N SER A 466 1.58 -19.08 16.92
CA SER A 466 2.07 -17.73 17.25
C SER A 466 2.14 -17.58 18.77
N GLY A 467 3.34 -17.36 19.32
CA GLY A 467 3.56 -17.49 20.76
C GLY A 467 4.58 -18.57 21.14
N ASP A 468 4.92 -19.47 20.23
CA ASP A 468 5.56 -20.73 20.57
C ASP A 468 7.08 -20.71 20.37
N VAL A 469 7.79 -21.34 21.31
CA VAL A 469 9.18 -21.76 21.14
C VAL A 469 9.21 -23.28 20.94
N VAL A 470 9.40 -23.71 19.70
CA VAL A 470 9.43 -25.12 19.31
C VAL A 470 10.85 -25.58 19.03
N ILE A 471 11.24 -26.71 19.62
CA ILE A 471 12.54 -27.32 19.50
C ILE A 471 12.40 -28.61 18.68
N ALA A 472 13.24 -28.75 17.65
CA ALA A 472 13.32 -29.96 16.85
C ALA A 472 13.95 -31.13 17.65
N PRO A 473 13.61 -32.39 17.33
CA PRO A 473 14.18 -33.56 17.99
C PRO A 473 15.72 -33.57 18.01
N SER A 474 16.34 -33.05 16.94
CA SER A 474 17.80 -32.95 16.80
C SER A 474 18.47 -32.03 17.82
N ALA A 475 17.75 -31.04 18.35
CA ALA A 475 18.24 -30.19 19.44
C ALA A 475 17.79 -30.70 20.81
N TRP A 476 16.54 -31.17 20.92
CA TRP A 476 15.97 -31.65 22.19
C TRP A 476 16.72 -32.86 22.76
N GLY A 477 17.18 -33.78 21.91
CA GLY A 477 17.93 -34.97 22.35
C GLY A 477 19.26 -34.70 23.07
N HIS A 478 19.74 -33.45 23.08
CA HIS A 478 20.94 -33.04 23.81
C HIS A 478 20.65 -32.38 25.17
N LEU A 479 19.39 -32.23 25.55
CA LEU A 479 18.95 -31.52 26.75
C LEU A 479 18.39 -32.49 27.79
N ALA A 480 18.50 -32.10 29.06
CA ALA A 480 17.80 -32.79 30.15
C ALA A 480 16.41 -32.17 30.32
N GLU A 481 15.39 -33.01 30.39
CA GLU A 481 13.98 -32.60 30.50
C GLU A 481 13.71 -31.83 31.81
N ASP A 482 14.33 -32.23 32.93
CA ASP A 482 14.18 -31.62 34.26
C ASP A 482 14.53 -30.12 34.31
N ASN A 483 15.23 -29.63 33.28
CA ASN A 483 15.69 -28.26 33.21
C ASN A 483 14.66 -27.30 32.60
N TYR A 484 13.56 -27.79 32.03
CA TYR A 484 12.61 -27.01 31.25
C TYR A 484 11.16 -27.42 31.51
N GLU A 485 10.25 -26.45 31.44
CA GLU A 485 8.81 -26.74 31.39
C GLU A 485 8.39 -26.91 29.94
N VAL A 486 7.92 -28.12 29.59
CA VAL A 486 7.72 -28.51 28.19
C VAL A 486 6.37 -29.16 27.91
N THR A 487 5.99 -29.15 26.64
CA THR A 487 4.86 -29.90 26.10
C THR A 487 5.32 -30.62 24.83
N PHE A 488 5.05 -31.91 24.76
CA PHE A 488 5.42 -32.72 23.60
C PHE A 488 4.40 -32.54 22.47
N GLY A 489 4.90 -32.21 21.28
CA GLY A 489 4.14 -32.06 20.05
C GLY A 489 4.28 -33.29 19.13
N PRO A 490 3.62 -33.25 17.96
CA PRO A 490 3.74 -34.31 16.96
C PRO A 490 5.18 -34.46 16.44
N GLU A 491 5.52 -35.65 15.94
CA GLU A 491 6.83 -35.97 15.32
C GLU A 491 8.06 -35.76 16.25
N GLY A 492 7.86 -35.73 17.57
CA GLY A 492 8.94 -35.58 18.56
C GLY A 492 9.41 -34.15 18.76
N HIS A 493 8.71 -33.16 18.19
CA HIS A 493 8.95 -31.75 18.45
C HIS A 493 8.54 -31.40 19.88
N VAL A 494 9.30 -30.53 20.54
CA VAL A 494 9.05 -30.15 21.93
C VAL A 494 8.84 -28.66 22.03
N LYS A 495 7.73 -28.27 22.65
CA LYS A 495 7.41 -26.88 22.94
C LYS A 495 7.91 -26.53 24.33
N VAL A 496 8.68 -25.46 24.43
CA VAL A 496 9.25 -24.99 25.69
C VAL A 496 8.60 -23.68 26.11
N TRP A 497 8.12 -23.64 27.34
CA TRP A 497 7.45 -22.47 27.91
C TRP A 497 8.33 -21.75 28.92
N ASN A 498 9.19 -22.50 29.60
CA ASN A 498 10.02 -21.96 30.66
C ASN A 498 11.32 -22.76 30.83
N CYS A 499 12.33 -22.09 31.38
CA CYS A 499 13.59 -22.69 31.78
C CYS A 499 13.70 -22.67 33.30
N ILE A 500 13.77 -23.84 33.92
CA ILE A 500 13.88 -24.04 35.37
C ILE A 500 15.35 -24.04 35.79
N TYR A 501 16.24 -24.49 34.91
CA TYR A 501 17.66 -24.65 35.18
C TYR A 501 18.47 -23.38 34.92
N PHE A 502 19.20 -22.94 35.95
CA PHE A 502 20.16 -21.84 35.89
C PHE A 502 21.52 -22.31 36.42
N PRO A 503 22.46 -22.74 35.56
CA PRO A 503 23.77 -23.19 36.02
C PRO A 503 24.58 -22.00 36.55
N ASN A 504 24.89 -22.00 37.86
CA ASN A 504 25.75 -21.05 38.57
C ASN A 504 25.55 -19.57 38.16
N GLN A 505 24.59 -18.89 38.82
CA GLN A 505 24.40 -17.43 38.71
C GLN A 505 25.70 -16.61 38.86
N SER A 506 26.68 -17.11 39.60
CA SER A 506 28.01 -16.51 39.80
C SER A 506 28.94 -16.63 38.59
N ALA A 507 28.93 -17.75 37.87
CA ALA A 507 29.81 -17.96 36.69
C ALA A 507 29.32 -17.19 35.46
N TRP A 508 28.00 -16.96 35.34
CA TRP A 508 27.45 -16.07 34.32
C TRP A 508 27.78 -14.60 34.62
N LYS A 509 27.75 -14.18 35.90
CA LYS A 509 28.23 -12.87 36.32
C LYS A 509 29.69 -12.65 35.92
N GLU A 510 30.57 -13.64 36.09
CA GLU A 510 31.98 -13.55 35.66
C GLU A 510 32.16 -13.57 34.13
N TYR A 511 31.45 -14.43 33.39
CA TYR A 511 31.56 -14.51 31.92
C TYR A 511 31.08 -13.22 31.21
N TYR A 512 30.08 -12.53 31.77
CA TYR A 512 29.57 -11.26 31.26
C TYR A 512 30.24 -10.03 31.90
N ALA A 513 30.95 -10.17 33.03
CA ALA A 513 31.73 -9.08 33.63
C ALA A 513 32.87 -8.59 32.72
N ASP A 514 33.45 -9.49 31.92
CA ASP A 514 34.58 -9.18 31.03
C ASP A 514 34.13 -8.55 29.69
N LYS A 515 32.84 -8.57 29.37
CA LYS A 515 32.28 -7.98 28.14
C LYS A 515 31.42 -6.75 28.43
N SER A 516 32.06 -5.59 28.53
CA SER A 516 31.46 -4.25 28.68
C SER A 516 30.58 -4.07 29.93
N PRO A 517 30.83 -3.05 30.78
CA PRO A 517 30.06 -2.80 32.01
C PRO A 517 28.55 -2.61 31.78
N VAL A 518 28.15 -2.30 30.55
CA VAL A 518 26.75 -2.17 30.12
C VAL A 518 26.04 -3.53 30.00
N ALA A 519 26.72 -4.58 29.52
CA ALA A 519 26.15 -5.93 29.43
C ALA A 519 25.84 -6.53 30.81
N HIS A 520 26.67 -6.19 31.81
CA HIS A 520 26.46 -6.60 33.20
C HIS A 520 25.21 -5.94 33.79
N SER A 521 25.02 -4.63 33.58
CA SER A 521 23.81 -3.91 34.00
C SER A 521 22.53 -4.48 33.35
N LEU A 522 22.62 -4.88 32.08
CA LEU A 522 21.50 -5.41 31.30
C LEU A 522 21.09 -6.83 31.71
N CYS A 523 22.07 -7.70 31.99
CA CYS A 523 21.78 -9.05 32.48
C CYS A 523 21.17 -9.04 33.89
N VAL A 524 21.57 -8.08 34.74
CA VAL A 524 20.99 -7.89 36.08
C VAL A 524 19.55 -7.40 36.00
N LYS A 525 19.27 -6.40 35.15
CA LYS A 525 17.89 -5.91 34.92
C LYS A 525 16.96 -7.01 34.36
N HIS A 526 17.46 -7.84 33.45
CA HIS A 526 16.72 -8.99 32.91
C HIS A 526 16.36 -10.03 34.00
N LEU A 527 17.30 -10.32 34.91
CA LEU A 527 17.07 -11.23 36.05
C LEU A 527 16.09 -10.63 37.07
N GLU A 528 16.15 -9.33 37.33
CA GLU A 528 15.24 -8.62 38.25
C GLU A 528 13.79 -8.58 37.74
N HIS A 529 13.59 -8.24 36.46
CA HIS A 529 12.25 -8.22 35.83
C HIS A 529 11.59 -9.62 35.80
N ARG A 530 12.40 -10.67 35.60
CA ARG A 530 11.93 -12.06 35.64
C ARG A 530 11.52 -12.50 37.05
N ASN A 531 12.24 -12.09 38.08
CA ASN A 531 11.89 -12.39 39.47
C ASN A 531 10.56 -11.73 39.88
N GLN A 532 10.26 -10.54 39.35
CA GLN A 532 8.98 -9.85 39.58
C GLN A 532 7.78 -10.55 38.94
N LEU A 533 7.96 -11.20 37.78
CA LEU A 533 6.90 -11.99 37.11
C LEU A 533 6.55 -13.30 37.83
N HIS A 534 7.48 -13.85 38.63
CA HIS A 534 7.27 -15.10 39.36
C HIS A 534 6.44 -14.94 40.65
N GLU A 535 6.22 -13.72 41.14
CA GLU A 535 5.66 -13.47 42.49
C GLU A 535 4.12 -13.27 42.55
N LYS A 536 3.35 -13.85 41.62
CA LYS A 536 1.87 -13.86 41.52
C LYS A 536 1.18 -12.52 41.21
N ARG A 537 0.79 -12.35 39.95
CA ARG A 537 -0.59 -11.98 39.58
C ARG A 537 -1.03 -12.79 38.36
N ARG A 538 -2.31 -13.20 38.37
CA ARG A 538 -2.97 -13.91 37.28
C ARG A 538 -2.76 -13.18 35.95
N ILE A 539 -2.42 -13.97 34.96
CA ILE A 539 -2.38 -13.64 33.53
C ILE A 539 -3.77 -13.15 33.14
N ASP A 540 -3.89 -11.88 32.77
CA ASP A 540 -4.97 -11.33 31.94
C ASP A 540 -4.60 -9.98 31.29
N ASP A 541 -3.50 -9.32 31.68
CA ASP A 541 -3.04 -8.10 30.99
C ASP A 541 -1.53 -8.18 30.72
N ALA A 542 -1.17 -8.63 29.53
CA ALA A 542 0.18 -8.47 28.98
C ALA A 542 0.30 -7.06 28.37
N THR A 543 0.22 -6.01 29.18
CA THR A 543 0.66 -4.66 28.78
C THR A 543 2.13 -4.52 29.17
N THR A 544 2.99 -4.86 28.22
CA THR A 544 4.44 -4.74 28.28
C THR A 544 4.83 -3.29 28.59
N ASP A 545 5.56 -3.05 29.68
CA ASP A 545 6.01 -1.70 30.09
C ASP A 545 7.08 -1.20 29.10
N SER A 546 6.61 -0.59 28.01
CA SER A 546 7.38 -0.29 26.79
C SER A 546 8.63 0.56 27.06
N LYS A 547 8.59 1.44 28.07
CA LYS A 547 9.70 2.34 28.43
C LYS A 547 10.91 1.63 29.00
N ILE A 548 10.72 0.55 29.75
CA ILE A 548 11.81 -0.24 30.33
C ILE A 548 12.50 -1.03 29.21
N THR A 549 11.72 -1.54 28.27
CA THR A 549 12.21 -2.24 27.08
C THR A 549 13.02 -1.29 26.21
N GLU A 550 12.50 -0.09 25.91
CA GLU A 550 13.22 0.94 25.13
C GLU A 550 14.56 1.34 25.75
N ALA A 551 14.62 1.50 27.08
CA ALA A 551 15.86 1.85 27.78
C ALA A 551 16.90 0.70 27.79
N PHE A 552 16.45 -0.56 27.82
CA PHE A 552 17.31 -1.73 27.67
C PHE A 552 17.92 -1.77 26.26
N VAL A 553 17.08 -1.59 25.24
CA VAL A 553 17.47 -1.60 23.83
C VAL A 553 18.51 -0.54 23.51
N ALA A 554 18.28 0.70 23.94
CA ALA A 554 19.16 1.84 23.68
C ALA A 554 20.58 1.69 24.26
N SER A 555 20.81 0.70 25.12
CA SER A 555 22.09 0.46 25.78
C SER A 555 22.91 -0.71 25.21
N LEU A 556 22.42 -1.39 24.16
CA LEU A 556 23.09 -2.54 23.57
C LEU A 556 24.34 -2.11 22.76
N PRO A 557 25.48 -2.82 22.86
CA PRO A 557 26.71 -2.45 22.17
C PRO A 557 26.70 -2.78 20.68
N GLN A 558 27.24 -1.86 19.87
CA GLN A 558 27.35 -2.00 18.40
C GLN A 558 28.27 -3.18 17.98
N ARG A 559 27.91 -3.88 16.89
CA ARG A 559 28.50 -5.16 16.45
C ARG A 559 30.04 -5.15 16.33
N THR A 560 30.69 -6.02 17.10
CA THR A 560 32.15 -6.19 17.16
C THR A 560 32.75 -6.80 15.90
N SER A 561 32.01 -7.66 15.19
CA SER A 561 32.44 -8.32 13.94
C SER A 561 32.63 -7.34 12.79
N VAL A 562 31.84 -6.26 12.73
CA VAL A 562 31.97 -5.20 11.72
C VAL A 562 33.26 -4.40 11.92
N LYS A 563 33.63 -4.12 13.18
CA LYS A 563 34.91 -3.47 13.53
C LYS A 563 36.13 -4.34 13.22
N GLN A 564 36.00 -5.66 13.32
CA GLN A 564 37.07 -6.61 12.97
C GLN A 564 37.18 -6.84 11.45
N ALA A 565 36.07 -6.73 10.70
CA ALA A 565 36.08 -6.84 9.25
C ALA A 565 36.63 -5.59 8.56
N SER A 566 36.29 -4.39 9.07
CA SER A 566 36.78 -3.11 8.53
C SER A 566 38.30 -2.95 8.64
N THR A 567 38.93 -3.62 9.61
CA THR A 567 40.37 -3.58 9.86
C THR A 567 41.19 -4.53 8.97
N ARG A 568 40.54 -5.42 8.18
CA ARG A 568 41.20 -6.52 7.46
C ARG A 568 41.16 -6.45 5.91
N TRP A 569 40.96 -5.29 5.29
CA TRP A 569 40.96 -5.14 3.80
C TRP A 569 39.99 -6.09 3.05
N ILE A 570 38.89 -6.47 3.71
CA ILE A 570 37.81 -7.33 3.17
C ILE A 570 36.77 -6.61 2.26
N PRO A 571 36.73 -5.27 2.05
CA PRO A 571 35.67 -4.66 1.23
C PRO A 571 35.54 -5.22 -0.19
N ASN A 572 36.68 -5.44 -0.88
CA ASN A 572 36.66 -5.89 -2.29
C ASN A 572 36.10 -7.32 -2.46
N ASP A 573 36.27 -8.18 -1.46
CA ASP A 573 35.74 -9.55 -1.49
C ASP A 573 34.27 -9.64 -1.09
N LEU A 574 33.76 -8.64 -0.36
CA LEU A 574 32.37 -8.53 0.08
C LEU A 574 31.49 -7.81 -0.94
N ASN A 575 32.06 -6.90 -1.74
CA ASN A 575 31.33 -6.15 -2.76
C ASN A 575 30.47 -7.06 -3.67
N PRO A 576 30.95 -8.21 -4.18
CA PRO A 576 30.14 -9.07 -5.05
C PRO A 576 28.87 -9.66 -4.40
N PHE A 577 28.72 -9.60 -3.08
CA PHE A 577 27.52 -10.03 -2.34
C PHE A 577 26.47 -8.91 -2.18
N ILE A 578 26.82 -7.67 -2.51
CA ILE A 578 25.96 -6.49 -2.36
C ILE A 578 25.38 -6.12 -3.73
N VAL A 579 24.08 -5.81 -3.78
CA VAL A 579 23.42 -5.37 -5.01
C VAL A 579 23.88 -3.98 -5.43
N ARG A 580 23.99 -3.73 -6.74
CA ARG A 580 24.53 -2.48 -7.30
C ARG A 580 23.88 -1.18 -6.80
N PRO A 581 22.55 -1.09 -6.61
CA PRO A 581 21.94 0.14 -6.08
C PRO A 581 22.44 0.49 -4.67
N VAL A 582 22.65 -0.52 -3.82
CA VAL A 582 23.21 -0.34 -2.47
C VAL A 582 24.68 0.05 -2.54
N GLN A 583 25.45 -0.55 -3.45
CA GLN A 583 26.84 -0.14 -3.69
C GLN A 583 26.92 1.32 -4.13
N SER A 584 26.10 1.72 -5.11
CA SER A 584 26.07 3.08 -5.66
C SER A 584 25.69 4.10 -4.59
N GLN A 585 24.71 3.77 -3.74
CA GLN A 585 24.34 4.59 -2.59
C GLN A 585 25.53 4.82 -1.63
N VAL A 586 26.28 3.76 -1.31
CA VAL A 586 27.43 3.82 -0.40
C VAL A 586 28.60 4.58 -1.02
N GLU A 587 28.90 4.35 -2.29
CA GLU A 587 29.99 5.00 -3.02
C GLU A 587 29.73 6.49 -3.24
N GLU A 588 28.49 6.86 -3.59
CA GLU A 588 28.06 8.25 -3.82
C GLU A 588 27.64 8.98 -2.54
N LYS A 589 27.64 8.30 -1.38
CA LYS A 589 27.19 8.83 -0.08
C LYS A 589 25.78 9.42 -0.12
N GLN A 590 24.89 8.78 -0.87
CA GLN A 590 23.48 9.17 -0.95
C GLN A 590 22.78 8.90 0.40
N PRO A 591 21.75 9.69 0.75
CA PRO A 591 20.96 9.47 1.97
C PRO A 591 20.32 8.07 2.02
N ILE A 592 20.00 7.56 3.21
CA ILE A 592 19.35 6.23 3.37
C ILE A 592 17.99 6.22 2.66
N GLU A 593 17.34 7.38 2.64
CA GLU A 593 16.08 7.67 1.97
C GLU A 593 16.13 7.41 0.46
N TYR A 594 17.34 7.39 -0.13
CA TYR A 594 17.56 7.11 -1.55
C TYR A 594 17.09 5.71 -1.98
N LEU A 595 17.17 4.73 -1.08
CA LEU A 595 16.72 3.35 -1.34
C LEU A 595 15.33 3.06 -0.79
N THR A 596 14.77 3.92 0.07
CA THR A 596 13.43 3.74 0.65
C THR A 596 12.41 4.48 -0.21
N GLU A 597 12.13 3.94 -1.39
CA GLU A 597 11.14 4.49 -2.32
C GLU A 597 10.07 3.46 -2.68
N MET A 598 8.85 3.95 -2.89
CA MET A 598 7.74 3.18 -3.44
C MET A 598 7.82 3.27 -4.97
N ARG A 599 8.01 2.14 -5.66
CA ARG A 599 8.24 2.12 -7.11
C ARG A 599 7.66 0.89 -7.80
N GLN A 600 7.36 1.04 -9.08
CA GLN A 600 6.96 -0.07 -9.93
C GLN A 600 8.19 -0.91 -10.28
N VAL A 601 8.12 -2.21 -9.98
CA VAL A 601 9.16 -3.19 -10.29
C VAL A 601 8.51 -4.44 -10.89
N THR A 602 9.23 -5.06 -11.81
CA THR A 602 8.86 -6.40 -12.27
C THR A 602 9.66 -7.42 -11.49
N ILE A 603 8.96 -8.31 -10.80
CA ILE A 603 9.55 -9.38 -9.99
C ILE A 603 9.38 -10.70 -10.72
N GLN A 604 10.46 -11.44 -10.83
CA GLN A 604 10.43 -12.79 -11.36
C GLN A 604 10.89 -13.79 -10.30
N PHE A 605 9.99 -14.70 -9.93
CA PHE A 605 10.30 -15.86 -9.10
C PHE A 605 10.62 -17.05 -10.00
N ILE A 606 11.84 -17.57 -9.88
CA ILE A 606 12.28 -18.76 -10.58
C ILE A 606 12.39 -19.87 -9.54
N ASN A 607 11.51 -20.86 -9.64
CA ASN A 607 11.54 -22.03 -8.76
C ASN A 607 12.08 -23.26 -9.51
N ILE A 608 13.19 -23.81 -9.03
CA ILE A 608 13.91 -24.92 -9.65
C ILE A 608 13.78 -26.15 -8.77
N VAL A 609 13.11 -27.19 -9.27
CA VAL A 609 12.91 -28.45 -8.56
C VAL A 609 14.09 -29.39 -8.86
N PRO A 610 14.98 -29.69 -7.89
CA PRO A 610 16.11 -30.60 -8.11
C PRO A 610 15.64 -32.05 -8.21
N THR A 611 16.39 -32.87 -8.97
CA THR A 611 16.12 -34.32 -9.11
C THR A 611 16.74 -35.13 -7.97
N THR A 612 17.68 -34.56 -7.22
CA THR A 612 18.39 -35.22 -6.11
C THR A 612 18.51 -34.28 -4.91
N SER A 613 18.38 -34.85 -3.72
CA SER A 613 18.53 -34.14 -2.44
C SER A 613 19.94 -34.22 -1.86
N GLN A 614 20.90 -34.87 -2.56
CA GLN A 614 22.29 -34.99 -2.09
C GLN A 614 23.05 -33.67 -2.22
N GLU A 615 23.66 -33.19 -1.12
CA GLU A 615 24.38 -31.91 -1.06
C GLU A 615 25.49 -31.78 -2.12
N SER A 616 26.24 -32.86 -2.34
CA SER A 616 27.37 -32.91 -3.29
C SER A 616 26.97 -32.67 -4.75
N LYS A 617 25.73 -32.97 -5.12
CA LYS A 617 25.18 -32.76 -6.47
C LYS A 617 24.31 -31.51 -6.53
N LEU A 618 23.67 -31.15 -5.42
CA LEU A 618 22.78 -29.99 -5.31
C LEU A 618 23.55 -28.66 -5.41
N ILE A 619 24.65 -28.50 -4.67
CA ILE A 619 25.41 -27.24 -4.64
C ILE A 619 25.97 -26.90 -6.04
N PRO A 620 26.63 -27.82 -6.78
CA PRO A 620 27.12 -27.51 -8.13
C PRO A 620 25.99 -27.19 -9.12
N MET A 621 24.83 -27.85 -8.99
CA MET A 621 23.66 -27.54 -9.81
C MET A 621 23.17 -26.11 -9.55
N VAL A 622 22.98 -25.74 -8.29
CA VAL A 622 22.53 -24.40 -7.89
C VAL A 622 23.53 -23.34 -8.35
N ASN A 623 24.83 -23.60 -8.22
CA ASN A 623 25.87 -22.70 -8.72
C ASN A 623 25.75 -22.47 -10.23
N LYS A 624 25.61 -23.55 -11.01
CA LYS A 624 25.49 -23.46 -12.48
C LYS A 624 24.19 -22.77 -12.91
N ALA A 625 23.08 -23.02 -12.22
CA ALA A 625 21.82 -22.34 -12.45
C ALA A 625 21.93 -20.85 -12.14
N PHE A 626 22.48 -20.49 -10.96
CA PHE A 626 22.69 -19.11 -10.55
C PHE A 626 23.58 -18.33 -11.53
N GLN A 627 24.73 -18.88 -11.93
CA GLN A 627 25.61 -18.24 -12.92
C GLN A 627 24.91 -18.02 -14.27
N THR A 628 24.07 -18.98 -14.69
CA THR A 628 23.30 -18.88 -15.94
C THR A 628 22.26 -17.77 -15.84
N VAL A 629 21.52 -17.70 -14.72
CA VAL A 629 20.54 -16.64 -14.46
C VAL A 629 21.23 -15.28 -14.41
N CYS A 630 22.28 -15.11 -13.61
CA CYS A 630 23.02 -13.85 -13.52
C CYS A 630 23.54 -13.38 -14.88
N LYS A 631 24.07 -14.29 -15.72
CA LYS A 631 24.57 -13.94 -17.07
C LYS A 631 23.48 -13.45 -18.02
N ILE A 632 22.26 -13.97 -17.89
CA ILE A 632 21.11 -13.53 -18.71
C ILE A 632 20.55 -12.23 -18.16
N VAL A 633 20.35 -12.16 -16.85
CA VAL A 633 19.77 -11.03 -16.12
C VAL A 633 20.66 -9.78 -16.22
N SER A 634 21.99 -9.93 -16.14
CA SER A 634 22.93 -8.81 -16.22
C SER A 634 22.95 -8.12 -17.59
N LYS A 635 22.56 -8.82 -18.68
CA LYS A 635 22.41 -8.21 -20.00
C LYS A 635 21.17 -7.31 -20.09
N MET A 636 20.24 -7.51 -19.17
CA MET A 636 18.89 -6.98 -19.21
C MET A 636 18.60 -6.02 -18.07
N HIS A 637 19.64 -5.43 -17.50
CA HIS A 637 19.46 -4.38 -16.51
C HIS A 637 18.64 -4.86 -15.29
N GLY A 638 18.63 -6.17 -15.04
CA GLY A 638 18.02 -6.79 -13.86
C GLY A 638 19.06 -7.17 -12.82
N VAL A 639 18.59 -7.47 -11.61
CA VAL A 639 19.44 -7.90 -10.49
C VAL A 639 18.83 -9.14 -9.84
N VAL A 640 19.66 -10.13 -9.57
CA VAL A 640 19.27 -11.26 -8.71
C VAL A 640 19.36 -10.79 -7.27
N ASN A 641 18.22 -10.66 -6.60
CA ASN A 641 18.14 -10.12 -5.25
C ASN A 641 18.37 -11.20 -4.18
N LYS A 642 17.83 -12.40 -4.40
CA LYS A 642 17.88 -13.46 -3.38
C LYS A 642 17.87 -14.85 -3.99
N VAL A 643 18.72 -15.72 -3.48
CA VAL A 643 18.71 -17.16 -3.77
C VAL A 643 18.40 -17.93 -2.49
N SER A 644 17.35 -18.74 -2.47
CA SER A 644 16.90 -19.48 -1.30
C SER A 644 16.78 -20.98 -1.61
N LEU A 645 17.40 -21.80 -0.77
CA LEU A 645 17.17 -23.26 -0.69
C LEU A 645 16.31 -23.61 0.54
N PHE A 646 15.50 -22.63 0.97
CA PHE A 646 14.68 -22.77 2.17
C PHE A 646 13.38 -23.55 1.90
N ASP A 647 13.00 -23.79 0.65
CA ASP A 647 11.90 -24.70 0.32
C ASP A 647 12.44 -26.06 -0.15
N LYS A 648 11.55 -27.01 -0.47
CA LYS A 648 11.95 -28.27 -1.15
C LYS A 648 12.64 -27.98 -2.50
N ASP A 649 12.46 -26.77 -3.01
CA ASP A 649 12.92 -26.29 -4.28
C ASP A 649 13.90 -25.11 -4.13
N CYS A 650 14.70 -24.87 -5.16
CA CYS A 650 15.61 -23.72 -5.22
C CYS A 650 14.88 -22.51 -5.83
N MET A 651 14.66 -21.49 -5.00
CA MET A 651 14.01 -20.24 -5.41
C MET A 651 15.06 -19.16 -5.68
N ILE A 652 14.97 -18.54 -6.85
CA ILE A 652 15.77 -17.38 -7.25
C ILE A 652 14.81 -16.22 -7.52
N LEU A 653 15.00 -15.13 -6.78
CA LEU A 653 14.26 -13.88 -6.91
C LEU A 653 15.05 -12.90 -7.77
N VAL A 654 14.46 -12.49 -8.89
CA VAL A 654 15.02 -11.48 -9.79
C VAL A 654 14.15 -10.25 -9.78
N LEU A 655 14.78 -9.07 -9.77
CA LEU A 655 14.14 -7.77 -9.79
C LEU A 655 14.57 -7.01 -11.05
N PHE A 656 13.60 -6.39 -11.71
CA PHE A 656 13.79 -5.45 -12.81
C PHE A 656 13.17 -4.10 -12.45
N GLY A 657 13.74 -3.03 -13.02
CA GLY A 657 13.29 -1.66 -12.72
C GLY A 657 13.74 -1.19 -11.36
N LEU A 658 14.96 -1.52 -10.93
CA LEU A 658 15.59 -0.89 -9.77
C LEU A 658 16.32 0.40 -10.20
N ARG A 659 16.40 1.37 -9.29
CA ARG A 659 17.00 2.69 -9.52
C ARG A 659 18.41 2.57 -10.11
N GLY A 660 18.66 3.30 -11.20
CA GLY A 660 19.91 3.28 -11.95
C GLY A 660 20.03 2.17 -13.01
N ILE A 661 19.01 1.31 -13.13
CA ILE A 661 19.02 0.16 -14.05
C ILE A 661 17.66 0.04 -14.78
N GLU A 662 16.97 1.16 -14.98
CA GLU A 662 15.61 1.24 -15.54
C GLU A 662 15.59 1.18 -17.07
N HIS A 663 14.52 0.62 -17.63
CA HIS A 663 14.29 0.54 -19.08
C HIS A 663 12.80 0.69 -19.42
N GLU A 664 12.47 1.40 -20.49
CA GLU A 664 11.07 1.69 -20.91
C GLU A 664 10.20 0.45 -21.22
N VAL A 665 10.79 -0.74 -21.32
CA VAL A 665 10.10 -1.98 -21.77
C VAL A 665 10.42 -3.16 -20.85
N GLU A 666 10.41 -2.92 -19.54
CA GLU A 666 10.80 -3.90 -18.52
C GLU A 666 9.94 -5.17 -18.51
N SER A 667 8.61 -5.04 -18.57
CA SER A 667 7.67 -6.17 -18.46
C SER A 667 7.78 -7.13 -19.65
N GLN A 668 7.82 -6.61 -20.88
CA GLN A 668 7.96 -7.44 -22.09
C GLN A 668 9.32 -8.13 -22.17
N ASN A 669 10.38 -7.41 -21.76
CA ASN A 669 11.70 -7.98 -21.65
C ASN A 669 11.73 -9.09 -20.60
N ALA A 670 11.20 -8.85 -19.40
CA ALA A 670 11.14 -9.85 -18.34
C ALA A 670 10.45 -11.14 -18.82
N LEU A 671 9.36 -11.04 -19.58
CA LEU A 671 8.67 -12.21 -20.17
C LEU A 671 9.52 -12.95 -21.21
N LYS A 672 10.14 -12.23 -22.14
CA LYS A 672 11.00 -12.82 -23.19
C LYS A 672 12.20 -13.55 -22.59
N TRP A 673 12.77 -12.98 -21.53
CA TRP A 673 13.94 -13.53 -20.87
C TRP A 673 13.61 -14.62 -19.85
N ALA A 674 12.42 -14.60 -19.25
CA ALA A 674 11.87 -15.74 -18.52
C ALA A 674 11.92 -17.00 -19.39
N PHE A 675 11.40 -16.92 -20.62
CA PHE A 675 11.47 -18.04 -21.55
C PHE A 675 12.92 -18.50 -21.84
N ALA A 676 13.86 -17.57 -22.01
CA ALA A 676 15.27 -17.88 -22.26
C ALA A 676 15.96 -18.52 -21.05
N ILE A 677 15.64 -18.06 -19.83
CA ILE A 677 16.11 -18.61 -18.55
C ILE A 677 15.59 -20.03 -18.40
N ARG A 678 14.27 -20.23 -18.54
CA ARG A 678 13.63 -21.55 -18.50
C ARG A 678 14.26 -22.52 -19.49
N LYS A 679 14.48 -22.10 -20.74
CA LYS A 679 15.11 -22.93 -21.79
C LYS A 679 16.55 -23.29 -21.45
N SER A 680 17.29 -22.39 -20.80
CA SER A 680 18.70 -22.62 -20.43
C SER A 680 18.84 -23.51 -19.19
N ILE A 681 17.97 -23.33 -18.20
CA ILE A 681 17.96 -24.15 -16.97
C ILE A 681 17.44 -25.56 -17.25
N LYS A 682 16.42 -25.73 -18.10
CA LYS A 682 15.92 -27.07 -18.50
C LYS A 682 16.96 -27.94 -19.20
N LYS A 683 18.03 -27.36 -19.76
CA LYS A 683 19.15 -28.13 -20.34
C LYS A 683 20.05 -28.77 -19.29
N LEU A 684 19.90 -28.42 -18.02
CA LEU A 684 20.65 -29.05 -16.92
C LEU A 684 19.99 -30.39 -16.58
N THR A 685 20.71 -31.48 -16.78
CA THR A 685 20.25 -32.87 -16.61
C THR A 685 19.80 -33.22 -15.18
N THR A 686 20.11 -32.37 -14.20
CA THR A 686 19.78 -32.56 -12.79
C THR A 686 18.51 -31.82 -12.35
N VAL A 687 17.83 -31.11 -13.27
CA VAL A 687 16.62 -30.32 -12.97
C VAL A 687 15.36 -31.06 -13.45
N LYS A 688 14.42 -31.28 -12.54
CA LYS A 688 13.16 -31.99 -12.81
C LYS A 688 12.10 -31.06 -13.42
N CYS A 689 11.95 -29.86 -12.87
CA CYS A 689 11.02 -28.85 -13.35
C CYS A 689 11.53 -27.44 -13.06
N VAL A 690 11.11 -26.48 -13.88
CA VAL A 690 11.33 -25.05 -13.67
C VAL A 690 9.98 -24.36 -13.79
N ASN A 691 9.53 -23.78 -12.67
CA ASN A 691 8.34 -22.96 -12.57
C ASN A 691 8.79 -21.50 -12.49
N GLU A 692 8.16 -20.64 -13.28
CA GLU A 692 8.45 -19.21 -13.29
C GLU A 692 7.14 -18.47 -13.05
N LEU A 693 7.17 -17.53 -12.13
CA LEU A 693 6.06 -16.62 -11.83
C LEU A 693 6.57 -15.21 -12.02
N LEU A 694 5.94 -14.48 -12.94
CA LEU A 694 6.23 -13.07 -13.19
C LEU A 694 5.12 -12.26 -12.54
N MET A 695 5.50 -11.31 -11.69
CA MET A 695 4.59 -10.41 -11.00
C MET A 695 5.05 -8.99 -11.21
N GLU A 696 4.19 -8.16 -11.79
CA GLU A 696 4.40 -6.72 -11.82
C GLU A 696 3.80 -6.13 -10.55
N MET A 697 4.64 -5.52 -9.72
CA MET A 697 4.22 -5.00 -8.42
C MET A 697 4.64 -3.54 -8.31
N LYS A 698 3.67 -2.69 -7.96
CA LYS A 698 3.94 -1.32 -7.51
C LYS A 698 4.21 -1.40 -6.01
N PHE A 699 5.50 -1.42 -5.66
CA PHE A 699 5.92 -1.53 -4.27
C PHE A 699 5.79 -0.23 -3.54
#